data_AF-A0A4R5W676-F1
#
_entry.id   AF-A0A4R5W676-F1
#
_cell.length_a   1.000
_cell.length_b   1.000
_cell.length_c   1.000
_cell.angle_alpha   90.00
_cell.angle_beta   90.00
_cell.angle_gamma   90.00
#
_symmetry.space_group_name_H-M   'P 1'
#
loop_
_entity.id
_entity.type
_entity.pdbx_description
1 polymer ?
#
loop_
_entity_poly.entity_id
_entity_poly.type
_entity_poly.pdbx_seq_one_letter_code
_entity_poly.pdbx_strand_id
1 'polypeptide(L)'
;MKQLTKRFALSAIVLALSSASAFAATTQASGIDKANIDNAVRVQDDFYRHVNGTWLKNTEIPADKSRWGSFNILADAILPQLRDIIDAQSKGAGNVPGSDAQKISDIYASYMDTATIEALGLKPLDATFAQIDALTDKAQLPALIAHFNRIGVTSPYDFGVHQDAKDSTKYIVDLGQSGLGLPDRDYYLKDDDAKLKAARDAYQKHIETMLTMAGDAKAADSAAAILKLETAIAQIQWSKVEQRDPVKSYNKFDLAKLNELTPKHDFSSYLKAVGVDGKITYVIVSQPSYFAGLAQIIQDTPIETWKTYFKWHALSSNSSLLPAKFADEHFAFYSTTLRGVPQQEVRWKRAVRMADGEMGEALGKLYVAKYFPAEYKVRMEKLVANLLAAYKQSIDKLDWMSPETKKEAQAKLATFMPKIGYPSKWRDYSALIIKKDDLVGNSMRAVEFANQFQIDKLGQPIDRTEWGMTPQTINAYYNPELNEIVFPAAILQPPFFNAKADDAVNYGAIGAVIGHEISHGFDDQGSQYDQNGNLRDWWTAQDHEKFAAKTAALVKQYNAFSPLPGYFVNGELTLGENIADNSGLAIAFKAYKISLNGKKAPIIGGFTGEQRFYMGFGQVWQSKSRDATTLVQIKTDPHSPAEFRGNGTVQNQPDFYKAFNVKAGDKMYVAPENRVIIW
;
A
#
# COMPACT_ATOMS: atom_id res chain seq x y z
N MET A 1 51.96 -51.17 45.04
CA MET A 1 50.92 -52.04 45.63
C MET A 1 50.04 -51.20 46.54
N LYS A 2 48.75 -51.11 46.18
CA LYS A 2 47.53 -51.11 47.04
C LYS A 2 47.50 -50.16 48.26
N GLN A 3 46.65 -49.11 48.20
CA GLN A 3 45.29 -49.02 48.78
C GLN A 3 45.34 -48.45 50.23
N LEU A 4 44.43 -47.64 50.78
CA LEU A 4 43.01 -47.32 50.54
C LEU A 4 42.77 -45.84 50.96
N THR A 5 42.08 -44.98 50.22
CA THR A 5 40.60 -44.82 50.16
C THR A 5 39.85 -44.90 51.49
N LYS A 6 39.50 -43.73 52.05
CA LYS A 6 38.21 -43.38 52.69
C LYS A 6 38.35 -42.03 53.40
N ARG A 7 37.78 -40.97 52.83
CA ARG A 7 37.27 -39.74 53.48
C ARG A 7 37.20 -38.57 52.48
N PHE A 8 36.38 -38.66 51.43
CA PHE A 8 35.92 -37.48 50.68
C PHE A 8 34.59 -37.79 49.96
N ALA A 9 33.67 -38.43 50.69
CA ALA A 9 32.31 -38.69 50.19
C ALA A 9 31.32 -38.43 51.33
N LEU A 10 31.23 -37.20 51.82
CA LEU A 10 30.08 -36.74 52.62
C LEU A 10 29.92 -35.20 52.72
N SER A 11 30.44 -34.42 51.75
CA SER A 11 30.20 -32.96 51.69
C SER A 11 29.66 -32.47 50.34
N ALA A 12 29.32 -33.38 49.42
CA ALA A 12 28.83 -33.03 48.07
C ALA A 12 27.32 -33.29 47.87
N ILE A 13 26.55 -33.55 48.93
CA ILE A 13 25.11 -33.89 48.85
C ILE A 13 24.20 -32.91 49.64
N VAL A 14 24.74 -31.82 50.21
CA VAL A 14 23.92 -30.80 50.91
C VAL A 14 24.07 -29.38 50.31
N LEU A 15 24.89 -29.21 49.26
CA LEU A 15 24.98 -27.95 48.51
C LEU A 15 24.46 -28.05 47.05
N ALA A 16 23.57 -29.02 46.80
CA ALA A 16 22.90 -29.22 45.51
C ALA A 16 21.38 -29.05 45.62
N LEU A 17 20.90 -28.20 46.55
CA LEU A 17 19.47 -27.98 46.81
C LEU A 17 19.06 -26.52 47.03
N SER A 18 19.94 -25.55 46.73
CA SER A 18 19.65 -24.12 46.96
C SER A 18 20.11 -23.18 45.84
N SER A 19 20.31 -23.69 44.63
CA SER A 19 20.48 -22.89 43.41
C SER A 19 19.55 -23.34 42.27
N ALA A 20 18.34 -23.77 42.64
CA ALA A 20 17.19 -23.56 41.78
C ALA A 20 16.85 -22.06 41.86
N SER A 21 17.63 -21.24 41.16
CA SER A 21 17.17 -19.92 40.77
C SER A 21 15.87 -20.16 40.02
N ALA A 22 14.75 -19.88 40.70
CA ALA A 22 13.48 -19.70 40.04
C ALA A 22 13.74 -18.71 38.90
N PHE A 23 13.78 -19.23 37.67
CA PHE A 23 13.26 -18.47 36.55
C PHE A 23 11.83 -18.19 36.97
N ALA A 24 11.61 -17.06 37.63
CA ALA A 24 10.29 -16.47 37.69
C ALA A 24 9.87 -16.42 36.23
N ALA A 25 8.93 -17.30 35.86
CA ALA A 25 8.26 -17.22 34.58
C ALA A 25 7.67 -15.81 34.58
N THR A 26 8.33 -14.89 33.87
CA THR A 26 7.77 -13.58 33.61
C THR A 26 6.43 -13.88 32.95
N THR A 27 5.35 -13.58 33.66
CA THR A 27 4.00 -13.81 33.16
C THR A 27 3.89 -13.01 31.88
N GLN A 28 3.96 -13.68 30.73
CA GLN A 28 3.89 -13.02 29.43
C GLN A 28 2.59 -12.22 29.38
N ALA A 29 2.68 -10.96 28.95
CA ALA A 29 1.51 -10.13 28.80
C ALA A 29 0.58 -10.76 27.75
N SER A 30 -0.75 -10.62 27.93
CA SER A 30 -1.73 -11.09 26.94
C SER A 30 -1.60 -10.41 25.58
N GLY A 31 -1.00 -9.21 25.54
CA GLY A 31 -0.92 -8.35 24.36
C GLY A 31 -2.23 -7.66 23.96
N ILE A 32 -3.36 -8.05 24.58
CA ILE A 32 -4.68 -7.42 24.41
C ILE A 32 -4.78 -6.16 25.25
N ASP A 33 -5.13 -5.04 24.61
CA ASP A 33 -5.46 -3.79 25.28
C ASP A 33 -6.90 -3.81 25.81
N LYS A 34 -7.05 -4.22 27.07
CA LYS A 34 -8.35 -4.34 27.73
C LYS A 34 -9.05 -3.00 27.94
N ALA A 35 -8.34 -1.87 27.91
CA ALA A 35 -8.95 -0.56 28.10
C ALA A 35 -9.83 -0.16 26.91
N ASN A 36 -9.59 -0.75 25.73
CA ASN A 36 -10.33 -0.47 24.51
C ASN A 36 -11.62 -1.29 24.36
N ILE A 37 -11.79 -2.34 25.17
CA ILE A 37 -12.95 -3.23 25.12
C ILE A 37 -14.19 -2.50 25.62
N ASP A 38 -15.30 -2.62 24.88
CA ASP A 38 -16.61 -2.14 25.27
C ASP A 38 -17.49 -3.30 25.74
N ASN A 39 -17.59 -3.45 27.06
CA ASN A 39 -18.40 -4.52 27.67
C ASN A 39 -19.91 -4.33 27.50
N ALA A 40 -20.39 -3.16 27.03
CA ALA A 40 -21.79 -2.94 26.71
C ALA A 40 -22.18 -3.56 25.36
N VAL A 41 -21.20 -3.87 24.51
CA VAL A 41 -21.41 -4.54 23.22
C VAL A 41 -21.02 -6.01 23.38
N ARG A 42 -21.96 -6.91 23.09
CA ARG A 42 -21.67 -8.35 23.07
C ARG A 42 -20.78 -8.68 21.89
N VAL A 43 -19.73 -9.47 22.13
CA VAL A 43 -18.83 -9.96 21.07
C VAL A 43 -19.55 -10.78 20.00
N GLN A 44 -20.67 -11.42 20.35
CA GLN A 44 -21.51 -12.18 19.42
C GLN A 44 -22.39 -11.27 18.54
N ASP A 45 -22.57 -10.01 18.91
CA ASP A 45 -23.42 -9.06 18.19
C ASP A 45 -22.61 -8.09 17.32
N ASP A 46 -21.41 -7.69 17.78
CA ASP A 46 -20.48 -6.89 17.00
C ASP A 46 -19.06 -7.06 17.57
N PHE A 47 -18.26 -7.90 16.91
CA PHE A 47 -16.91 -8.23 17.36
C PHE A 47 -15.98 -7.00 17.35
N TYR A 48 -16.01 -6.22 16.27
CA TYR A 48 -15.18 -5.03 16.10
C TYR A 48 -15.49 -3.98 17.16
N ARG A 49 -16.76 -3.68 17.42
CA ARG A 49 -17.16 -2.73 18.46
C ARG A 49 -16.98 -3.29 19.86
N HIS A 50 -17.06 -4.60 20.08
CA HIS A 50 -16.69 -5.18 21.37
C HIS A 50 -15.20 -4.96 21.69
N VAL A 51 -14.30 -5.26 20.74
CA VAL A 51 -12.85 -5.15 20.97
C VAL A 51 -12.37 -3.70 21.01
N ASN A 52 -12.95 -2.82 20.19
CA ASN A 52 -12.46 -1.45 20.00
C ASN A 52 -13.42 -0.35 20.49
N GLY A 53 -14.58 -0.69 21.02
CA GLY A 53 -15.68 0.27 21.21
C GLY A 53 -15.37 1.40 22.17
N THR A 54 -14.66 1.13 23.27
CA THR A 54 -14.25 2.17 24.22
C THR A 54 -13.26 3.13 23.56
N TRP A 55 -12.32 2.61 22.75
CA TRP A 55 -11.42 3.44 21.96
C TRP A 55 -12.17 4.28 20.92
N LEU A 56 -13.12 3.70 20.18
CA LEU A 56 -13.89 4.40 19.15
C LEU A 56 -14.74 5.56 19.72
N LYS A 57 -15.27 5.37 20.94
CA LYS A 57 -16.02 6.38 21.69
C LYS A 57 -15.14 7.53 22.17
N ASN A 58 -13.97 7.20 22.73
CA ASN A 58 -13.12 8.18 23.42
C ASN A 58 -12.09 8.84 22.50
N THR A 59 -11.83 8.28 21.31
CA THR A 59 -10.79 8.78 20.42
C THR A 59 -11.33 9.79 19.42
N GLU A 60 -10.73 10.96 19.43
CA GLU A 60 -10.88 11.98 18.39
C GLU A 60 -9.86 11.74 17.28
N ILE A 61 -10.30 11.88 16.03
CA ILE A 61 -9.36 11.90 14.90
C ILE A 61 -8.58 13.20 14.99
N PRO A 62 -7.24 13.20 15.07
CA PRO A 62 -6.46 14.43 15.10
C PRO A 62 -6.84 15.37 13.96
N ALA A 63 -6.80 16.67 14.21
CA ALA A 63 -7.24 17.68 13.25
C ALA A 63 -6.41 17.68 11.95
N ASP A 64 -5.20 17.13 11.97
CA ASP A 64 -4.34 16.99 10.81
C ASP A 64 -4.44 15.63 10.10
N LYS A 65 -5.43 14.80 10.48
CA LYS A 65 -5.63 13.45 9.95
C LYS A 65 -7.03 13.26 9.38
N SER A 66 -7.09 12.48 8.30
CA SER A 66 -8.32 12.01 7.64
C SER A 66 -8.88 10.74 8.29
N ARG A 67 -7.98 9.92 8.84
CA ARG A 67 -8.27 8.70 9.58
C ARG A 67 -7.25 8.52 10.69
N TRP A 68 -7.65 7.83 11.76
CA TRP A 68 -6.81 7.54 12.90
C TRP A 68 -7.06 6.12 13.38
N GLY A 69 -6.01 5.41 13.77
CA GLY A 69 -6.06 3.98 14.08
C GLY A 69 -4.68 3.35 14.15
N SER A 70 -4.60 2.04 14.36
CA SER A 70 -3.35 1.29 14.60
C SER A 70 -2.23 1.60 13.59
N PHE A 71 -2.53 1.59 12.28
CA PHE A 71 -1.57 1.94 11.23
C PHE A 71 -1.10 3.40 11.32
N ASN A 72 -2.04 4.34 11.50
CA ASN A 72 -1.74 5.77 11.55
C ASN A 72 -0.96 6.15 12.80
N ILE A 73 -1.28 5.55 13.95
CA ILE A 73 -0.58 5.76 15.22
C ILE A 73 0.89 5.37 15.08
N LEU A 74 1.18 4.19 14.51
CA LEU A 74 2.56 3.76 14.28
C LEU A 74 3.28 4.65 13.28
N ALA A 75 2.63 4.98 12.15
CA ALA A 75 3.22 5.85 11.15
C ALA A 75 3.56 7.24 11.71
N ASP A 76 2.70 7.80 12.58
CA ASP A 76 2.95 9.10 13.23
C ASP A 76 4.06 9.00 14.29
N ALA A 77 4.13 7.89 15.04
CA ALA A 77 5.15 7.63 16.06
C ALA A 77 6.57 7.46 15.49
N ILE A 78 6.70 7.10 14.21
CA ILE A 78 7.99 6.96 13.52
C ILE A 78 8.55 8.30 13.05
N LEU A 79 7.71 9.30 12.79
CA LEU A 79 8.18 10.58 12.26
C LEU A 79 9.22 11.29 13.16
N PRO A 80 9.05 11.36 14.50
CA PRO A 80 10.10 11.87 15.38
C PRO A 80 11.39 11.05 15.29
N GLN A 81 11.30 9.73 15.16
CA GLN A 81 12.46 8.85 15.07
C GLN A 81 13.28 9.10 13.79
N LEU A 82 12.60 9.30 12.67
CA LEU A 82 13.22 9.66 11.39
C LEU A 82 13.79 11.08 11.44
N ARG A 83 13.07 12.03 12.04
CA ARG A 83 13.58 13.38 12.27
C ARG A 83 14.87 13.37 13.08
N ASP A 84 14.93 12.60 14.16
CA ASP A 84 16.15 12.47 14.97
C ASP A 84 17.34 11.96 14.15
N ILE A 85 17.10 11.05 13.20
CA ILE A 85 18.14 10.55 12.28
C ILE A 85 18.59 11.66 11.33
N ILE A 86 17.64 12.38 10.71
CA ILE A 86 17.91 13.49 9.79
C ILE A 86 18.69 14.61 10.51
N ASP A 87 18.25 15.01 11.69
CA ASP A 87 18.90 16.03 12.52
C ASP A 87 20.33 15.58 12.91
N ALA A 88 20.55 14.29 13.17
CA ALA A 88 21.87 13.74 13.42
C ALA A 88 22.78 13.74 12.18
N GLN A 89 22.23 13.48 10.98
CA GLN A 89 22.99 13.57 9.73
C GLN A 89 23.47 15.01 9.50
N SER A 90 22.64 16.02 9.76
CA SER A 90 23.01 17.42 9.53
C SER A 90 24.22 17.89 10.36
N LYS A 91 24.47 17.25 11.51
CA LYS A 91 25.54 17.59 12.47
C LYS A 91 26.73 16.64 12.43
N GLY A 92 26.60 15.50 11.74
CA GLY A 92 27.58 14.42 11.75
C GLY A 92 28.78 14.71 10.85
N ALA A 93 29.92 14.09 11.16
CA ALA A 93 31.13 14.17 10.33
C ALA A 93 30.95 13.59 8.92
N GLY A 94 29.90 12.79 8.70
CA GLY A 94 29.52 12.25 7.39
C GLY A 94 28.82 13.24 6.46
N ASN A 95 28.43 14.43 6.96
CA ASN A 95 27.80 15.48 6.16
C ASN A 95 28.82 16.21 5.27
N VAL A 96 29.31 15.50 4.25
CA VAL A 96 30.23 16.02 3.24
C VAL A 96 29.51 16.21 1.90
N PRO A 97 29.93 17.15 1.04
CA PRO A 97 29.28 17.39 -0.25
C PRO A 97 29.10 16.11 -1.07
N GLY A 98 27.87 15.84 -1.53
CA GLY A 98 27.54 14.68 -2.36
C GLY A 98 27.25 13.38 -1.59
N SER A 99 27.46 13.35 -0.27
CA SER A 99 27.10 12.20 0.57
C SER A 99 25.59 12.06 0.77
N ASP A 100 25.13 10.85 1.08
CA ASP A 100 23.73 10.61 1.46
C ASP A 100 23.32 11.43 2.69
N ALA A 101 24.22 11.60 3.66
CA ALA A 101 23.99 12.40 4.86
C ALA A 101 23.68 13.87 4.52
N GLN A 102 24.43 14.45 3.58
CA GLN A 102 24.19 15.80 3.09
C GLN A 102 22.87 15.90 2.34
N LYS A 103 22.61 14.99 1.40
CA LYS A 103 21.39 14.99 0.58
C LYS A 103 20.13 14.87 1.45
N ILE A 104 20.10 13.93 2.39
CA ILE A 104 18.99 13.76 3.35
C ILE A 104 18.76 15.05 4.16
N SER A 105 19.84 15.66 4.66
CA SER A 105 19.75 16.88 5.46
C SER A 105 19.24 18.07 4.64
N ASP A 106 19.68 18.18 3.38
CA ASP A 106 19.31 19.30 2.51
C ASP A 106 17.91 19.17 1.91
N ILE A 107 17.39 17.95 1.69
CA ILE A 107 15.96 17.75 1.37
C ILE A 107 15.11 18.32 2.51
N TYR A 108 15.40 17.91 3.75
CA TYR A 108 14.68 18.41 4.92
C TYR A 108 14.85 19.93 5.10
N ALA A 109 16.07 20.46 4.96
CA ALA A 109 16.35 21.88 5.13
C ALA A 109 15.66 22.74 4.05
N SER A 110 15.69 22.32 2.78
CA SER A 110 15.02 23.03 1.67
C SER A 110 13.50 23.07 1.87
N TYR A 111 12.90 22.01 2.43
CA TYR A 111 11.49 22.03 2.79
C TYR A 111 11.21 23.01 3.92
N MET A 112 12.07 23.10 4.92
CA MET A 112 11.84 23.94 6.09
C MET A 112 12.06 25.44 5.84
N ASP A 113 12.81 25.82 4.79
CA ASP A 113 13.12 27.20 4.45
C ASP A 113 11.97 27.91 3.71
N THR A 114 10.96 28.33 4.47
CA THR A 114 9.82 29.09 3.94
C THR A 114 10.22 30.43 3.34
N ALA A 115 11.29 31.07 3.83
CA ALA A 115 11.69 32.38 3.33
C ALA A 115 12.17 32.29 1.87
N THR A 116 12.98 31.28 1.56
CA THR A 116 13.42 31.00 0.20
C THR A 116 12.25 30.62 -0.71
N ILE A 117 11.33 29.77 -0.24
CA ILE A 117 10.14 29.37 -1.03
C ILE A 117 9.27 30.57 -1.39
N GLU A 118 8.98 31.45 -0.42
CA GLU A 118 8.21 32.67 -0.65
C GLU A 118 8.92 33.62 -1.63
N ALA A 119 10.25 33.78 -1.50
CA ALA A 119 11.03 34.65 -2.38
C ALA A 119 11.15 34.13 -3.83
N LEU A 120 11.16 32.81 -4.02
CA LEU A 120 11.21 32.18 -5.33
C LEU A 120 9.86 32.24 -6.06
N GLY A 121 8.74 32.25 -5.33
CA GLY A 121 7.42 32.32 -5.96
C GLY A 121 7.18 31.11 -6.86
N LEU A 122 6.82 31.36 -8.12
CA LEU A 122 6.64 30.33 -9.16
C LEU A 122 7.89 30.08 -10.02
N LYS A 123 8.99 30.81 -9.80
CA LYS A 123 10.20 30.71 -10.64
C LYS A 123 10.71 29.28 -10.88
N PRO A 124 10.64 28.34 -9.90
CA PRO A 124 11.06 26.96 -10.15
C PRO A 124 10.27 26.24 -11.25
N LEU A 125 9.08 26.74 -11.62
CA LEU A 125 8.25 26.20 -12.70
C LEU A 125 8.46 26.91 -14.05
N ASP A 126 9.24 27.99 -14.13
CA ASP A 126 9.39 28.81 -15.34
C ASP A 126 9.84 27.97 -16.55
N ALA A 127 10.78 27.04 -16.36
CA ALA A 127 11.24 26.16 -17.43
C ALA A 127 10.13 25.21 -17.92
N THR A 128 9.31 24.69 -17.00
CA THR A 128 8.18 23.82 -17.34
C THR A 128 7.10 24.60 -18.08
N PHE A 129 6.77 25.81 -17.62
CA PHE A 129 5.80 26.68 -18.30
C PHE A 129 6.28 27.13 -19.68
N ALA A 130 7.57 27.45 -19.83
CA ALA A 130 8.15 27.81 -21.12
C ALA A 130 8.06 26.66 -22.14
N GLN A 131 8.26 25.41 -21.72
CA GLN A 131 8.07 24.24 -22.59
C GLN A 131 6.61 24.08 -23.04
N ILE A 132 5.66 24.31 -22.13
CA ILE A 132 4.23 24.27 -22.46
C ILE A 132 3.87 25.40 -23.45
N ASP A 133 4.36 26.61 -23.20
CA ASP A 133 4.06 27.78 -24.03
C ASP A 133 4.65 27.66 -25.44
N ALA A 134 5.76 26.94 -25.59
CA ALA A 134 6.39 26.64 -26.87
C ALA A 134 5.63 25.62 -27.74
N LEU A 135 4.56 24.99 -27.22
CA LEU A 135 3.71 24.12 -28.03
C LEU A 135 2.99 24.94 -29.11
N THR A 136 3.12 24.54 -30.36
CA THR A 136 2.40 25.10 -31.50
C THR A 136 1.61 24.04 -32.26
N ASP A 137 1.95 22.75 -32.05
CA ASP A 137 1.33 21.61 -32.71
C ASP A 137 1.15 20.41 -31.76
N LYS A 138 0.11 19.61 -32.01
CA LYS A 138 -0.21 18.41 -31.21
C LYS A 138 0.85 17.32 -31.33
N ALA A 139 1.63 17.30 -32.41
CA ALA A 139 2.75 16.39 -32.61
C ALA A 139 3.86 16.57 -31.56
N GLN A 140 3.88 17.69 -30.82
CA GLN A 140 4.83 17.94 -29.74
C GLN A 140 4.38 17.37 -28.38
N LEU A 141 3.10 17.00 -28.23
CA LEU A 141 2.55 16.48 -26.97
C LEU A 141 3.22 15.20 -26.47
N PRO A 142 3.53 14.19 -27.32
CA PRO A 142 4.19 12.97 -26.85
C PRO A 142 5.51 13.26 -26.13
N ALA A 143 6.35 14.17 -26.64
CA ALA A 143 7.61 14.52 -26.01
C ALA A 143 7.43 15.29 -24.69
N LEU A 144 6.42 16.17 -24.61
CA LEU A 144 6.10 16.88 -23.37
C LEU A 144 5.57 15.92 -22.30
N ILE A 145 4.65 15.02 -22.66
CA ILE A 145 4.09 14.01 -21.75
C ILE A 145 5.22 13.10 -21.22
N ALA A 146 6.14 12.68 -22.08
CA ALA A 146 7.33 11.93 -21.68
C ALA A 146 8.18 12.67 -20.64
N HIS A 147 8.43 13.97 -20.86
CA HIS A 147 9.15 14.80 -19.89
C HIS A 147 8.38 14.88 -18.56
N PHE A 148 7.07 15.09 -18.61
CA PHE A 148 6.22 15.22 -17.43
C PHE A 148 6.17 13.94 -16.60
N ASN A 149 6.04 12.77 -17.24
CA ASN A 149 6.14 11.49 -16.54
C ASN A 149 7.50 11.33 -15.85
N ARG A 150 8.60 11.82 -16.48
CA ARG A 150 9.94 11.78 -15.87
C ARG A 150 10.08 12.66 -14.63
N ILE A 151 9.40 13.80 -14.56
CA ILE A 151 9.53 14.77 -13.45
C ILE A 151 8.34 14.77 -12.47
N GLY A 152 7.38 13.86 -12.61
CA GLY A 152 6.26 13.71 -11.68
C GLY A 152 5.11 14.69 -11.89
N VAL A 153 4.94 15.22 -13.11
CA VAL A 153 3.77 16.04 -13.47
C VAL A 153 2.68 15.15 -14.07
N THR A 154 1.46 15.27 -13.54
CA THR A 154 0.32 14.50 -14.02
C THR A 154 0.09 14.71 -15.51
N SER A 155 -0.07 13.59 -16.24
CA SER A 155 -0.29 13.56 -17.68
C SER A 155 -1.41 12.57 -18.03
N PRO A 156 -1.98 12.59 -19.25
CA PRO A 156 -3.08 11.69 -19.64
C PRO A 156 -2.73 10.20 -19.61
N TYR A 157 -1.45 9.85 -19.60
CA TYR A 157 -1.00 8.48 -19.42
C TYR A 157 0.38 8.50 -18.79
N ASP A 158 0.73 7.39 -18.15
CA ASP A 158 2.01 7.18 -17.49
C ASP A 158 2.67 5.89 -18.01
N PHE A 159 3.96 5.73 -17.72
CA PHE A 159 4.67 4.49 -17.94
C PHE A 159 5.17 3.91 -16.62
N GLY A 160 5.33 2.58 -16.58
CA GLY A 160 5.99 1.86 -15.49
C GLY A 160 6.99 0.86 -16.03
N VAL A 161 7.98 0.51 -15.22
CA VAL A 161 8.88 -0.64 -15.48
C VAL A 161 8.69 -1.66 -14.38
N HIS A 162 8.34 -2.88 -14.76
CA HIS A 162 8.21 -4.04 -13.87
C HIS A 162 8.55 -5.32 -14.67
N GLN A 163 8.32 -6.52 -14.11
CA GLN A 163 8.59 -7.75 -14.86
C GLN A 163 7.49 -7.99 -15.88
N ASP A 164 7.83 -8.56 -17.04
CA ASP A 164 6.79 -9.00 -17.98
C ASP A 164 5.94 -10.08 -17.33
N ALA A 165 4.64 -9.80 -17.16
CA ALA A 165 3.73 -10.74 -16.53
C ALA A 165 3.67 -12.10 -17.24
N LYS A 166 4.00 -12.23 -18.54
CA LYS A 166 4.09 -13.54 -19.23
C LYS A 166 5.51 -14.04 -19.48
N ASP A 167 6.52 -13.26 -19.08
CA ASP A 167 7.93 -13.65 -19.10
C ASP A 167 8.65 -12.97 -17.92
N SER A 168 8.43 -13.48 -16.71
CA SER A 168 8.92 -12.90 -15.45
C SER A 168 10.45 -12.88 -15.33
N THR A 169 11.17 -13.35 -16.34
CA THR A 169 12.63 -13.29 -16.43
C THR A 169 13.16 -11.96 -16.97
N LYS A 170 12.28 -11.06 -17.43
CA LYS A 170 12.65 -9.79 -18.07
C LYS A 170 11.85 -8.62 -17.52
N TYR A 171 12.48 -7.46 -17.50
CA TYR A 171 11.77 -6.20 -17.31
C TYR A 171 11.09 -5.76 -18.61
N ILE A 172 9.95 -5.09 -18.48
CA ILE A 172 9.17 -4.52 -19.57
C ILE A 172 8.72 -3.11 -19.23
N VAL A 173 8.22 -2.38 -20.23
CA VAL A 173 7.53 -1.10 -20.07
C VAL A 173 6.04 -1.30 -20.27
N ASP A 174 5.25 -0.83 -19.30
CA ASP A 174 3.79 -0.78 -19.35
C ASP A 174 3.31 0.65 -19.51
N LEU A 175 2.26 0.85 -20.31
CA LEU A 175 1.58 2.14 -20.49
C LEU A 175 0.16 2.06 -19.93
N GLY A 176 -0.19 2.99 -19.02
CA GLY A 176 -1.47 3.00 -18.32
C GLY A 176 -2.23 4.33 -18.41
N GLN A 177 -3.54 4.27 -18.24
CA GLN A 177 -4.42 5.46 -18.19
C GLN A 177 -4.10 6.37 -17.00
N SER A 178 -4.22 7.69 -17.19
CA SER A 178 -3.99 8.70 -16.16
C SER A 178 -4.72 10.01 -16.51
N GLY A 179 -4.37 11.13 -15.87
CA GLY A 179 -4.76 12.47 -16.32
C GLY A 179 -6.01 13.09 -15.72
N LEU A 180 -6.47 12.61 -14.56
CA LEU A 180 -7.57 13.22 -13.82
C LEU A 180 -7.04 13.89 -12.56
N GLY A 181 -7.65 15.01 -12.15
CA GLY A 181 -7.35 15.66 -10.88
C GLY A 181 -8.27 15.30 -9.71
N LEU A 182 -9.34 14.54 -9.93
CA LEU A 182 -10.19 13.94 -8.89
C LEU A 182 -9.87 12.45 -8.66
N PRO A 183 -10.27 11.86 -7.52
CA PRO A 183 -9.78 10.54 -7.10
C PRO A 183 -10.17 9.35 -8.01
N ASP A 184 -11.29 9.44 -8.73
CA ASP A 184 -11.78 8.40 -9.64
C ASP A 184 -12.63 9.00 -10.76
N ARG A 185 -12.75 8.28 -11.88
CA ARG A 185 -13.62 8.66 -13.01
C ARG A 185 -15.08 8.90 -12.60
N ASP A 186 -15.59 8.18 -11.60
CA ASP A 186 -16.98 8.34 -11.13
C ASP A 186 -17.27 9.75 -10.62
N TYR A 187 -16.26 10.48 -10.11
CA TYR A 187 -16.43 11.89 -9.70
C TYR A 187 -16.79 12.80 -10.88
N TYR A 188 -16.45 12.41 -12.11
CA TYR A 188 -16.79 13.15 -13.33
C TYR A 188 -18.11 12.67 -13.94
N LEU A 189 -18.48 11.40 -13.74
CA LEU A 189 -19.54 10.74 -14.52
C LEU A 189 -20.87 10.54 -13.77
N LYS A 190 -20.87 10.61 -12.44
CA LYS A 190 -22.06 10.36 -11.61
C LYS A 190 -22.77 11.67 -11.25
N ASP A 191 -23.51 12.21 -12.20
CA ASP A 191 -24.29 13.45 -12.04
C ASP A 191 -25.48 13.31 -11.06
N ASP A 192 -25.93 12.09 -10.82
CA ASP A 192 -27.01 11.73 -9.90
C ASP A 192 -26.57 11.60 -8.43
N ASP A 193 -25.26 11.52 -8.17
CA ASP A 193 -24.69 11.52 -6.83
C ASP A 193 -24.35 12.95 -6.38
N ALA A 194 -25.13 13.49 -5.45
CA ALA A 194 -24.98 14.86 -4.96
C ALA A 194 -23.60 15.14 -4.32
N LYS A 195 -22.97 14.16 -3.65
CA LYS A 195 -21.67 14.36 -3.00
C LYS A 195 -20.55 14.38 -4.03
N LEU A 196 -20.60 13.49 -5.02
CA LEU A 196 -19.60 13.46 -6.10
C LEU A 196 -19.71 14.70 -6.99
N LYS A 197 -20.94 15.11 -7.32
CA LYS A 197 -21.17 16.36 -8.04
C LYS A 197 -20.64 17.58 -7.27
N ALA A 198 -20.92 17.69 -5.97
CA ALA A 198 -20.41 18.79 -5.16
C ALA A 198 -18.87 18.81 -5.09
N ALA A 199 -18.21 17.65 -5.03
CA ALA A 199 -16.76 17.56 -5.08
C ALA A 199 -16.21 18.04 -6.44
N ARG A 200 -16.88 17.69 -7.55
CA ARG A 200 -16.52 18.16 -8.90
C ARG A 200 -16.72 19.66 -9.08
N ASP A 201 -17.80 20.22 -8.57
CA ASP A 201 -18.06 21.67 -8.61
C ASP A 201 -17.00 22.43 -7.80
N ALA A 202 -16.66 21.93 -6.61
CA ALA A 202 -15.57 22.46 -5.80
C ALA A 202 -14.20 22.34 -6.49
N TYR A 203 -13.98 21.28 -7.26
CA TYR A 203 -12.76 21.08 -8.02
C TYR A 203 -12.58 22.13 -9.11
N GLN A 204 -13.62 22.44 -9.87
CA GLN A 204 -13.56 23.52 -10.85
C GLN A 204 -13.20 24.85 -10.18
N LYS A 205 -13.79 25.12 -9.01
CA LYS A 205 -13.47 26.34 -8.27
C LYS A 205 -12.03 26.36 -7.74
N HIS A 206 -11.52 25.22 -7.33
CA HIS A 206 -10.13 25.06 -6.92
C HIS A 206 -9.16 25.37 -8.07
N ILE A 207 -9.41 24.81 -9.27
CA ILE A 207 -8.61 25.10 -10.47
C ILE A 207 -8.63 26.60 -10.76
N GLU A 208 -9.82 27.23 -10.78
CA GLU A 208 -9.97 28.67 -11.04
C GLU A 208 -9.17 29.50 -10.04
N THR A 209 -9.25 29.18 -8.74
CA THR A 209 -8.53 29.91 -7.68
C THR A 209 -7.02 29.80 -7.87
N MET A 210 -6.51 28.60 -8.13
CA MET A 210 -5.09 28.35 -8.35
C MET A 210 -4.55 29.06 -9.59
N LEU A 211 -5.28 29.00 -10.71
CA LEU A 211 -4.91 29.69 -11.94
C LEU A 211 -4.96 31.22 -11.78
N THR A 212 -5.94 31.74 -11.05
CA THR A 212 -6.01 33.18 -10.71
C THR A 212 -4.77 33.61 -9.92
N MET A 213 -4.36 32.84 -8.91
CA MET A 213 -3.15 33.12 -8.12
C MET A 213 -1.85 33.01 -8.92
N ALA A 214 -1.86 32.24 -10.01
CA ALA A 214 -0.77 32.10 -10.97
C ALA A 214 -0.79 33.17 -12.08
N GLY A 215 -1.80 34.05 -12.11
CA GLY A 215 -1.88 35.17 -13.04
C GLY A 215 -2.62 34.87 -14.35
N ASP A 216 -3.39 33.78 -14.43
CA ASP A 216 -4.26 33.53 -15.59
C ASP A 216 -5.45 34.50 -15.57
N ALA A 217 -5.48 35.44 -16.53
CA ALA A 217 -6.56 36.41 -16.68
C ALA A 217 -7.90 35.78 -17.12
N LYS A 218 -7.89 34.52 -17.58
CA LYS A 218 -9.07 33.75 -18.01
C LYS A 218 -9.31 32.53 -17.12
N ALA A 219 -8.88 32.57 -15.87
CA ALA A 219 -8.89 31.42 -14.96
C ALA A 219 -10.24 30.67 -14.90
N ALA A 220 -11.39 31.36 -14.96
CA ALA A 220 -12.71 30.73 -14.95
C ALA A 220 -12.98 29.91 -16.23
N ASP A 221 -12.69 30.46 -17.40
CA ASP A 221 -12.82 29.77 -18.68
C ASP A 221 -11.81 28.62 -18.78
N SER A 222 -10.58 28.86 -18.33
CA SER A 222 -9.51 27.85 -18.24
C SER A 222 -9.93 26.67 -17.37
N ALA A 223 -10.48 26.93 -16.18
CA ALA A 223 -10.96 25.89 -15.27
C ALA A 223 -12.11 25.06 -15.86
N ALA A 224 -13.07 25.72 -16.52
CA ALA A 224 -14.16 25.03 -17.22
C ALA A 224 -13.63 24.17 -18.38
N ALA A 225 -12.65 24.66 -19.14
CA ALA A 225 -12.03 23.91 -20.24
C ALA A 225 -11.25 22.69 -19.74
N ILE A 226 -10.52 22.81 -18.63
CA ILE A 226 -9.82 21.70 -17.97
C ILE A 226 -10.83 20.65 -17.52
N LEU A 227 -11.86 21.03 -16.76
CA LEU A 227 -12.85 20.07 -16.28
C LEU A 227 -13.54 19.34 -17.43
N LYS A 228 -13.85 20.05 -18.52
CA LYS A 228 -14.44 19.45 -19.72
C LYS A 228 -13.50 18.42 -20.36
N LEU A 229 -12.21 18.74 -20.48
CA LEU A 229 -11.21 17.82 -21.02
C LEU A 229 -11.02 16.59 -20.11
N GLU A 230 -10.90 16.79 -18.80
CA GLU A 230 -10.79 15.69 -17.83
C GLU A 230 -12.05 14.81 -17.84
N THR A 231 -13.24 15.40 -17.99
CA THR A 231 -14.49 14.63 -18.18
C THR A 231 -14.45 13.81 -19.48
N ALA A 232 -13.93 14.42 -20.55
CA ALA A 232 -13.44 13.79 -21.78
C ALA A 232 -12.73 12.45 -21.53
N ILE A 233 -11.63 12.57 -20.79
CA ILE A 233 -10.71 11.48 -20.45
C ILE A 233 -11.40 10.45 -19.55
N ALA A 234 -12.14 10.90 -18.53
CA ALA A 234 -12.86 10.04 -17.60
C ALA A 234 -13.87 9.12 -18.30
N GLN A 235 -14.54 9.60 -19.36
CA GLN A 235 -15.51 8.81 -20.13
C GLN A 235 -14.89 7.56 -20.78
N ILE A 236 -13.64 7.65 -21.23
CA ILE A 236 -12.95 6.55 -21.92
C ILE A 236 -12.05 5.71 -21.00
N GLN A 237 -11.84 6.14 -19.75
CA GLN A 237 -11.10 5.36 -18.75
C GLN A 237 -11.84 4.09 -18.35
N TRP A 238 -11.09 3.00 -18.12
CA TRP A 238 -11.63 1.80 -17.47
C TRP A 238 -11.92 2.07 -16.00
N SER A 239 -12.93 1.42 -15.45
CA SER A 239 -13.23 1.45 -14.02
C SER A 239 -12.12 0.79 -13.19
N LYS A 240 -12.07 1.07 -11.88
CA LYS A 240 -11.13 0.40 -10.96
C LYS A 240 -11.32 -1.11 -10.92
N VAL A 241 -12.56 -1.61 -11.07
CA VAL A 241 -12.84 -3.05 -11.14
C VAL A 241 -12.22 -3.67 -12.39
N GLU A 242 -12.39 -3.03 -13.56
CA GLU A 242 -11.79 -3.53 -14.81
C GLU A 242 -10.26 -3.51 -14.81
N GLN A 243 -9.65 -2.54 -14.12
CA GLN A 243 -8.19 -2.44 -13.98
C GLN A 243 -7.59 -3.56 -13.10
N ARG A 244 -8.41 -4.32 -12.37
CA ARG A 244 -7.95 -5.46 -11.57
C ARG A 244 -7.76 -6.74 -12.40
N ASP A 245 -8.26 -6.83 -13.62
CA ASP A 245 -8.11 -8.07 -14.40
C ASP A 245 -6.71 -8.12 -15.08
N PRO A 246 -5.77 -8.97 -14.61
CA PRO A 246 -4.42 -9.02 -15.15
C PRO A 246 -4.38 -9.56 -16.59
N VAL A 247 -5.34 -10.39 -16.99
CA VAL A 247 -5.44 -10.91 -18.36
C VAL A 247 -5.94 -9.82 -19.29
N LYS A 248 -6.95 -9.06 -18.86
CA LYS A 248 -7.49 -7.93 -19.63
C LYS A 248 -6.47 -6.81 -19.78
N SER A 249 -5.65 -6.54 -18.75
CA SER A 249 -4.62 -5.50 -18.81
C SER A 249 -3.35 -5.92 -19.54
N TYR A 250 -3.10 -7.21 -19.77
CA TYR A 250 -1.94 -7.66 -20.53
C TYR A 250 -2.18 -7.63 -22.04
N ASN A 251 -1.86 -6.50 -22.69
CA ASN A 251 -1.94 -6.36 -24.15
C ASN A 251 -0.58 -5.99 -24.73
N LYS A 252 0.14 -7.00 -25.25
CA LYS A 252 1.46 -6.82 -25.84
C LYS A 252 1.39 -6.17 -27.23
N PHE A 253 2.14 -5.09 -27.43
CA PHE A 253 2.29 -4.40 -28.71
C PHE A 253 3.76 -4.31 -29.13
N ASP A 254 4.06 -4.78 -30.33
CA ASP A 254 5.32 -4.45 -30.99
C ASP A 254 5.38 -2.93 -31.22
N LEU A 255 6.56 -2.31 -31.08
CA LEU A 255 6.69 -0.85 -31.14
C LEU A 255 6.12 -0.23 -32.43
N ALA A 256 6.29 -0.92 -33.56
CA ALA A 256 5.79 -0.48 -34.86
C ALA A 256 4.25 -0.43 -34.94
N LYS A 257 3.55 -1.24 -34.15
CA LYS A 257 2.07 -1.33 -34.13
C LYS A 257 1.42 -0.33 -33.18
N LEU A 258 2.19 0.33 -32.30
CA LEU A 258 1.63 1.32 -31.37
C LEU A 258 1.00 2.51 -32.09
N ASN A 259 1.60 2.92 -33.21
CA ASN A 259 1.08 4.02 -34.02
C ASN A 259 -0.20 3.62 -34.79
N GLU A 260 -0.49 2.32 -34.94
CA GLU A 260 -1.78 1.84 -35.46
C GLU A 260 -2.90 1.99 -34.42
N LEU A 261 -2.59 1.74 -33.14
CA LEU A 261 -3.53 1.89 -32.02
C LEU A 261 -3.91 3.35 -31.78
N THR A 262 -2.98 4.28 -32.03
CA THR A 262 -3.14 5.70 -31.74
C THR A 262 -2.73 6.58 -32.93
N PRO A 263 -3.54 6.60 -34.01
CA PRO A 263 -3.24 7.39 -35.18
C PRO A 263 -3.02 8.87 -34.83
N LYS A 264 -1.96 9.47 -35.40
CA LYS A 264 -1.55 10.89 -35.16
C LYS A 264 -1.08 11.22 -33.74
N HIS A 265 -0.78 10.21 -32.93
CA HIS A 265 -0.08 10.37 -31.66
C HIS A 265 1.22 9.54 -31.70
N ASP A 266 2.35 10.22 -31.85
CA ASP A 266 3.63 9.56 -32.09
C ASP A 266 4.24 8.96 -30.81
N PHE A 267 3.90 7.70 -30.52
CA PHE A 267 4.47 6.97 -29.40
C PHE A 267 5.96 6.69 -29.56
N SER A 268 6.48 6.63 -30.79
CA SER A 268 7.92 6.45 -30.99
C SER A 268 8.70 7.64 -30.42
N SER A 269 8.21 8.87 -30.66
CA SER A 269 8.76 10.08 -30.03
C SER A 269 8.62 10.08 -28.51
N TYR A 270 7.47 9.61 -27.98
CA TYR A 270 7.29 9.45 -26.53
C TYR A 270 8.34 8.50 -25.92
N LEU A 271 8.48 7.29 -26.45
CA LEU A 271 9.40 6.27 -25.92
C LEU A 271 10.87 6.72 -25.97
N LYS A 272 11.23 7.44 -27.04
CA LYS A 272 12.55 8.08 -27.15
C LYS A 272 12.75 9.17 -26.11
N ALA A 273 11.76 10.04 -25.90
CA ALA A 273 11.85 11.13 -24.93
C ALA A 273 11.85 10.63 -23.47
N VAL A 274 11.13 9.54 -23.17
CA VAL A 274 11.21 8.89 -21.85
C VAL A 274 12.60 8.28 -21.62
N GLY A 275 13.25 7.78 -22.67
CA GLY A 275 14.60 7.21 -22.61
C GLY A 275 14.64 5.68 -22.61
N VAL A 276 13.61 5.04 -23.17
CA VAL A 276 13.53 3.57 -23.30
C VAL A 276 13.83 3.09 -24.72
N ASP A 277 14.02 4.01 -25.67
CA ASP A 277 14.41 3.68 -27.05
C ASP A 277 15.71 2.87 -27.09
N GLY A 278 15.72 1.83 -27.94
CA GLY A 278 16.81 0.85 -28.02
C GLY A 278 16.95 -0.11 -26.83
N LYS A 279 16.20 0.07 -25.73
CA LYS A 279 16.20 -0.83 -24.56
C LYS A 279 15.08 -1.87 -24.58
N ILE A 280 14.05 -1.65 -25.41
CA ILE A 280 12.86 -2.49 -25.50
C ILE A 280 12.53 -2.87 -26.95
N THR A 281 11.79 -3.95 -27.14
CA THR A 281 11.31 -4.40 -28.46
C THR A 281 9.79 -4.43 -28.56
N TYR A 282 9.08 -4.28 -27.44
CA TYR A 282 7.63 -4.19 -27.32
C TYR A 282 7.28 -3.47 -26.01
N VAL A 283 6.01 -3.13 -25.84
CA VAL A 283 5.42 -2.62 -24.58
C VAL A 283 4.16 -3.40 -24.27
N ILE A 284 3.68 -3.32 -23.03
CA ILE A 284 2.31 -3.70 -22.68
C ILE A 284 1.47 -2.43 -22.60
N VAL A 285 0.30 -2.45 -23.23
CA VAL A 285 -0.67 -1.37 -23.14
C VAL A 285 -1.80 -1.82 -22.23
N SER A 286 -1.87 -1.27 -21.02
CA SER A 286 -2.78 -1.78 -19.99
C SER A 286 -4.26 -1.59 -20.35
N GLN A 287 -4.61 -0.52 -21.08
CA GLN A 287 -5.98 -0.23 -21.52
C GLN A 287 -6.04 0.19 -22.99
N PRO A 288 -6.01 -0.72 -23.97
CA PRO A 288 -5.92 -0.34 -25.40
C PRO A 288 -7.04 0.57 -25.88
N SER A 289 -8.29 0.34 -25.43
CA SER A 289 -9.43 1.18 -25.81
C SER A 289 -9.33 2.61 -25.26
N TYR A 290 -8.69 2.78 -24.10
CA TYR A 290 -8.39 4.10 -23.54
C TYR A 290 -7.43 4.86 -24.46
N PHE A 291 -6.32 4.24 -24.86
CA PHE A 291 -5.33 4.89 -25.72
C PHE A 291 -5.90 5.26 -27.09
N ALA A 292 -6.73 4.38 -27.69
CA ALA A 292 -7.43 4.69 -28.94
C ALA A 292 -8.39 5.90 -28.78
N GLY A 293 -9.18 5.94 -27.71
CA GLY A 293 -10.06 7.07 -27.40
C GLY A 293 -9.31 8.36 -27.10
N LEU A 294 -8.20 8.27 -26.37
CA LEU A 294 -7.38 9.42 -26.01
C LEU A 294 -6.74 10.06 -27.24
N ALA A 295 -6.27 9.26 -28.21
CA ALA A 295 -5.76 9.77 -29.46
C ALA A 295 -6.80 10.66 -30.18
N GLN A 296 -8.08 10.25 -30.18
CA GLN A 296 -9.16 11.05 -30.72
C GLN A 296 -9.40 12.34 -29.92
N ILE A 297 -9.43 12.27 -28.58
CA ILE A 297 -9.57 13.45 -27.70
C ILE A 297 -8.44 14.46 -27.95
N ILE A 298 -7.21 13.99 -28.14
CA ILE A 298 -6.06 14.85 -28.48
C ILE A 298 -6.31 15.59 -29.78
N GLN A 299 -6.80 14.90 -30.81
CA GLN A 299 -7.08 15.50 -32.12
C GLN A 299 -8.26 16.47 -32.10
N ASP A 300 -9.30 16.21 -31.31
CA ASP A 300 -10.49 17.07 -31.25
C ASP A 300 -10.32 18.28 -30.34
N THR A 301 -9.40 18.22 -29.38
CA THR A 301 -9.18 19.28 -28.39
C THR A 301 -8.22 20.34 -28.93
N PRO A 302 -8.52 21.65 -28.85
CA PRO A 302 -7.59 22.71 -29.26
C PRO A 302 -6.26 22.66 -28.49
N ILE A 303 -5.14 23.00 -29.16
CA ILE A 303 -3.81 23.00 -28.52
C ILE A 303 -3.75 23.93 -27.29
N GLU A 304 -4.47 25.05 -27.32
CA GLU A 304 -4.53 25.97 -26.19
C GLU A 304 -5.22 25.34 -24.96
N THR A 305 -6.22 24.49 -25.13
CA THR A 305 -6.81 23.73 -24.02
C THR A 305 -5.80 22.74 -23.43
N TRP A 306 -5.00 22.08 -24.26
CA TRP A 306 -3.90 21.23 -23.80
C TRP A 306 -2.85 22.00 -23.01
N LYS A 307 -2.44 23.19 -23.47
CA LYS A 307 -1.53 24.06 -22.71
C LYS A 307 -2.09 24.41 -21.34
N THR A 308 -3.36 24.82 -21.27
CA THR A 308 -4.03 25.15 -20.01
C THR A 308 -4.08 23.94 -19.07
N TYR A 309 -4.44 22.76 -19.58
CA TYR A 309 -4.41 21.49 -18.84
C TYR A 309 -3.02 21.16 -18.29
N PHE A 310 -1.97 21.27 -19.11
CA PHE A 310 -0.61 20.98 -18.67
C PHE A 310 -0.07 22.00 -17.67
N LYS A 311 -0.41 23.30 -17.82
CA LYS A 311 -0.07 24.33 -16.83
C LYS A 311 -0.74 24.06 -15.49
N TRP A 312 -2.02 23.68 -15.52
CA TRP A 312 -2.76 23.30 -14.33
C TRP A 312 -2.11 22.11 -13.62
N HIS A 313 -1.82 21.02 -14.32
CA HIS A 313 -1.19 19.86 -13.69
C HIS A 313 0.23 20.15 -13.21
N ALA A 314 1.04 20.93 -13.94
CA ALA A 314 2.35 21.37 -13.47
C ALA A 314 2.24 22.19 -12.16
N LEU A 315 1.26 23.08 -12.06
CA LEU A 315 0.99 23.85 -10.85
C LEU A 315 0.47 22.96 -9.71
N SER A 316 -0.51 22.10 -9.98
CA SER A 316 -1.15 21.24 -8.99
C SER A 316 -0.17 20.23 -8.40
N SER A 317 0.62 19.53 -9.23
CA SER A 317 1.62 18.53 -8.79
C SER A 317 2.70 19.13 -7.87
N ASN A 318 2.97 20.44 -7.96
CA ASN A 318 4.01 21.11 -7.19
C ASN A 318 3.47 22.04 -6.09
N SER A 319 2.17 22.28 -6.05
CA SER A 319 1.51 23.27 -5.18
C SER A 319 1.86 23.18 -3.69
N SER A 320 1.99 21.99 -3.15
CA SER A 320 2.36 21.78 -1.74
C SER A 320 3.80 22.19 -1.39
N LEU A 321 4.65 22.42 -2.40
CA LEU A 321 6.05 22.84 -2.31
C LEU A 321 6.25 24.33 -2.64
N LEU A 322 5.19 25.01 -3.07
CA LEU A 322 5.18 26.42 -3.47
C LEU A 322 4.88 27.35 -2.27
N PRO A 323 4.89 28.69 -2.45
CA PRO A 323 4.45 29.65 -1.44
C PRO A 323 3.13 29.28 -0.76
N ALA A 324 2.96 29.74 0.49
CA ALA A 324 1.85 29.37 1.37
C ALA A 324 0.48 29.47 0.69
N LYS A 325 0.23 30.53 -0.09
CA LYS A 325 -1.04 30.71 -0.80
C LYS A 325 -1.42 29.54 -1.74
N PHE A 326 -0.44 28.90 -2.38
CA PHE A 326 -0.68 27.75 -3.25
C PHE A 326 -0.82 26.46 -2.44
N ALA A 327 0.06 26.28 -1.43
CA ALA A 327 0.03 25.10 -0.58
C ALA A 327 -1.27 25.02 0.24
N ASP A 328 -1.76 26.16 0.75
CA ASP A 328 -2.97 26.26 1.56
C ASP A 328 -4.23 26.04 0.72
N GLU A 329 -4.31 26.56 -0.50
CA GLU A 329 -5.43 26.29 -1.42
C GLU A 329 -5.45 24.82 -1.87
N HIS A 330 -4.28 24.24 -2.18
CA HIS A 330 -4.18 22.80 -2.45
C HIS A 330 -4.64 21.97 -1.25
N PHE A 331 -4.26 22.34 -0.03
CA PHE A 331 -4.75 21.68 1.20
C PHE A 331 -6.26 21.86 1.39
N ALA A 332 -6.80 23.05 1.15
CA ALA A 332 -8.22 23.34 1.29
C ALA A 332 -9.07 22.44 0.38
N PHE A 333 -8.63 22.20 -0.84
CA PHE A 333 -9.34 21.28 -1.73
C PHE A 333 -9.04 19.80 -1.43
N TYR A 334 -7.79 19.36 -1.62
CA TYR A 334 -7.45 17.93 -1.60
C TYR A 334 -7.52 17.28 -0.22
N SER A 335 -7.38 18.06 0.85
CA SER A 335 -7.41 17.55 2.23
C SER A 335 -8.69 17.94 2.95
N THR A 336 -9.08 19.22 2.94
CA THR A 336 -10.28 19.65 3.66
C THR A 336 -11.54 19.23 2.92
N THR A 337 -11.69 19.61 1.65
CA THR A 337 -12.92 19.34 0.88
C THR A 337 -13.08 17.85 0.56
N LEU A 338 -12.06 17.21 0.00
CA LEU A 338 -12.16 15.79 -0.41
C LEU A 338 -12.06 14.79 0.74
N ARG A 339 -11.33 15.12 1.81
CA ARG A 339 -10.99 14.16 2.88
C ARG A 339 -11.45 14.60 4.28
N GLY A 340 -11.99 15.80 4.42
CA GLY A 340 -12.52 16.32 5.68
C GLY A 340 -11.45 16.69 6.70
N VAL A 341 -10.18 16.85 6.31
CA VAL A 341 -9.07 17.15 7.23
C VAL A 341 -9.06 18.64 7.61
N PRO A 342 -9.31 19.02 8.87
CA PRO A 342 -9.45 20.44 9.22
C PRO A 342 -8.16 21.26 9.26
N GLN A 343 -7.00 20.64 9.51
CA GLN A 343 -5.73 21.34 9.70
C GLN A 343 -4.61 20.67 8.91
N GLN A 344 -3.67 21.46 8.43
CA GLN A 344 -2.51 20.92 7.72
C GLN A 344 -1.51 20.31 8.70
N GLU A 345 -0.96 19.15 8.36
CA GLU A 345 0.10 18.51 9.14
C GLU A 345 1.29 19.49 9.28
N VAL A 346 1.82 19.56 10.50
CA VAL A 346 2.92 20.49 10.83
C VAL A 346 4.11 20.29 9.89
N ARG A 347 4.76 21.39 9.49
CA ARG A 347 5.72 21.41 8.37
C ARG A 347 6.84 20.38 8.49
N TRP A 348 7.41 20.19 9.68
CA TRP A 348 8.52 19.26 9.88
C TRP A 348 8.12 17.80 9.58
N LYS A 349 6.88 17.39 9.86
CA LYS A 349 6.40 16.03 9.56
C LYS A 349 6.34 15.81 8.05
N ARG A 350 5.84 16.81 7.31
CA ARG A 350 5.83 16.79 5.84
C ARG A 350 7.24 16.77 5.24
N ALA A 351 8.17 17.55 5.81
CA ALA A 351 9.58 17.52 5.41
C ALA A 351 10.24 16.15 5.63
N VAL A 352 9.96 15.49 6.77
CA VAL A 352 10.43 14.11 7.02
C VAL A 352 9.87 13.13 6.01
N ARG A 353 8.57 13.21 5.69
CA ARG A 353 7.94 12.36 4.67
C ARG A 353 8.53 12.55 3.29
N MET A 354 8.92 13.79 2.93
CA MET A 354 9.59 14.04 1.66
C MET A 354 10.98 13.40 1.62
N ALA A 355 11.79 13.56 2.68
CA ALA A 355 13.09 12.90 2.77
C ALA A 355 12.96 11.35 2.73
N ASP A 356 11.93 10.81 3.38
CA ASP A 356 11.59 9.38 3.32
C ASP A 356 11.14 8.93 1.92
N GLY A 357 10.36 9.75 1.20
CA GLY A 357 9.94 9.43 -0.17
C GLY A 357 11.07 9.49 -1.19
N GLU A 358 11.99 10.45 -1.06
CA GLU A 358 13.04 10.70 -2.06
C GLU A 358 14.31 9.87 -1.82
N MET A 359 14.65 9.60 -0.55
CA MET A 359 15.85 8.87 -0.15
C MET A 359 15.57 7.78 0.89
N GLY A 360 14.39 7.18 0.81
CA GLY A 360 13.86 6.25 1.81
C GLY A 360 14.74 5.04 2.11
N GLU A 361 15.44 4.47 1.12
CA GLU A 361 16.37 3.36 1.39
C GLU A 361 17.61 3.82 2.17
N ALA A 362 18.16 5.00 1.85
CA ALA A 362 19.30 5.56 2.59
C ALA A 362 18.91 5.90 4.04
N LEU A 363 17.72 6.50 4.23
CA LEU A 363 17.16 6.76 5.55
C LEU A 363 16.82 5.45 6.30
N GLY A 364 16.32 4.45 5.59
CA GLY A 364 15.94 3.14 6.12
C GLY A 364 17.10 2.34 6.64
N LYS A 365 18.27 2.43 5.99
CA LYS A 365 19.53 1.86 6.48
C LYS A 365 19.89 2.39 7.87
N LEU A 366 19.73 3.69 8.08
CA LEU A 366 19.97 4.34 9.38
C LEU A 366 18.87 3.97 10.39
N TYR A 367 17.61 3.88 9.95
CA TYR A 367 16.47 3.50 10.78
C TYR A 367 16.64 2.11 11.38
N VAL A 368 16.94 1.09 10.56
CA VAL A 368 17.07 -0.29 11.07
C VAL A 368 18.29 -0.48 11.94
N ALA A 369 19.39 0.23 11.65
CA ALA A 369 20.58 0.22 12.51
C ALA A 369 20.28 0.74 13.92
N LYS A 370 19.31 1.64 14.08
CA LYS A 370 18.97 2.27 15.36
C LYS A 370 17.78 1.62 16.06
N TYR A 371 16.75 1.19 15.32
CA TYR A 371 15.44 0.87 15.88
C TYR A 371 14.96 -0.57 15.65
N PHE A 372 15.68 -1.42 14.89
CA PHE A 372 15.23 -2.78 14.60
C PHE A 372 16.14 -3.86 15.21
N PRO A 373 15.71 -4.53 16.31
CA PRO A 373 16.46 -5.62 16.92
C PRO A 373 16.49 -6.89 16.05
N ALA A 374 17.66 -7.53 15.92
CA ALA A 374 17.82 -8.75 15.13
C ALA A 374 16.93 -9.93 15.59
N GLU A 375 16.60 -9.99 16.89
CA GLU A 375 15.72 -11.02 17.46
C GLU A 375 14.29 -10.99 16.89
N TYR A 376 13.81 -9.83 16.43
CA TYR A 376 12.47 -9.72 15.85
C TYR A 376 12.40 -10.46 14.51
N LYS A 377 13.48 -10.39 13.71
CA LYS A 377 13.59 -11.11 12.45
C LYS A 377 13.51 -12.62 12.64
N VAL A 378 14.24 -13.17 13.62
CA VAL A 378 14.23 -14.63 13.92
C VAL A 378 12.83 -15.12 14.31
N ARG A 379 12.09 -14.34 15.11
CA ARG A 379 10.71 -14.69 15.48
C ARG A 379 9.75 -14.60 14.31
N MET A 380 9.93 -13.60 13.45
CA MET A 380 9.13 -13.44 12.25
C MET A 380 9.36 -14.58 11.25
N GLU A 381 10.62 -15.03 11.07
CA GLU A 381 10.95 -16.20 10.23
C GLU A 381 10.23 -17.47 10.73
N LYS A 382 10.14 -17.67 12.04
CA LYS A 382 9.38 -18.79 12.62
C LYS A 382 7.87 -18.67 12.38
N LEU A 383 7.30 -17.47 12.48
CA LEU A 383 5.89 -17.22 12.16
C LEU A 383 5.60 -17.56 10.69
N VAL A 384 6.40 -17.04 9.77
CA VAL A 384 6.28 -17.32 8.33
C VAL A 384 6.37 -18.82 8.05
N ALA A 385 7.35 -19.52 8.64
CA ALA A 385 7.49 -20.96 8.48
C ALA A 385 6.24 -21.74 8.92
N ASN A 386 5.63 -21.35 10.05
CA ASN A 386 4.40 -21.97 10.54
C ASN A 386 3.19 -21.66 9.64
N LEU A 387 3.11 -20.44 9.09
CA LEU A 387 2.05 -20.04 8.15
C LEU A 387 2.15 -20.83 6.84
N LEU A 388 3.35 -20.97 6.27
CA LEU A 388 3.58 -21.80 5.07
C LEU A 388 3.24 -23.27 5.33
N ALA A 389 3.60 -23.81 6.50
CA ALA A 389 3.23 -25.16 6.89
C ALA A 389 1.71 -25.33 7.04
N ALA A 390 1.01 -24.35 7.62
CA ALA A 390 -0.44 -24.35 7.73
C ALA A 390 -1.13 -24.29 6.36
N TYR A 391 -0.63 -23.44 5.45
CA TYR A 391 -1.12 -23.35 4.07
C TYR A 391 -0.98 -24.68 3.34
N LYS A 392 0.22 -25.28 3.40
CA LYS A 392 0.49 -26.59 2.81
C LYS A 392 -0.52 -27.65 3.28
N GLN A 393 -0.72 -27.76 4.59
CA GLN A 393 -1.69 -28.71 5.16
C GLN A 393 -3.14 -28.39 4.78
N SER A 394 -3.45 -27.11 4.53
CA SER A 394 -4.79 -26.68 4.15
C SER A 394 -5.11 -27.07 2.70
N ILE A 395 -4.21 -26.78 1.77
CA ILE A 395 -4.34 -27.11 0.34
C ILE A 395 -4.61 -28.61 0.16
N ASP A 396 -3.87 -29.47 0.88
CA ASP A 396 -4.04 -30.93 0.79
C ASP A 396 -5.47 -31.38 1.15
N LYS A 397 -6.13 -30.65 2.07
CA LYS A 397 -7.44 -30.97 2.64
C LYS A 397 -8.62 -30.29 1.94
N LEU A 398 -8.39 -29.41 0.96
CA LEU A 398 -9.49 -28.76 0.23
C LEU A 398 -10.35 -29.81 -0.47
N ASP A 399 -11.66 -29.77 -0.26
CA ASP A 399 -12.62 -30.71 -0.85
C ASP A 399 -13.09 -30.28 -2.25
N TRP A 400 -12.90 -29.01 -2.57
CA TRP A 400 -13.41 -28.39 -3.78
C TRP A 400 -12.39 -28.38 -4.93
N MET A 401 -11.09 -28.53 -4.67
CA MET A 401 -10.03 -28.45 -5.68
C MET A 401 -9.51 -29.84 -6.11
N SER A 402 -9.27 -30.04 -7.42
CA SER A 402 -8.76 -31.30 -7.95
C SER A 402 -7.32 -31.61 -7.49
N PRO A 403 -6.89 -32.89 -7.51
CA PRO A 403 -5.49 -33.25 -7.21
C PRO A 403 -4.47 -32.52 -8.10
N GLU A 404 -4.81 -32.27 -9.36
CA GLU A 404 -3.95 -31.60 -10.34
C GLU A 404 -3.73 -30.13 -9.97
N THR A 405 -4.79 -29.37 -9.71
CA THR A 405 -4.67 -27.96 -9.33
C THR A 405 -4.05 -27.81 -7.93
N LYS A 406 -4.30 -28.73 -6.99
CA LYS A 406 -3.57 -28.77 -5.70
C LYS A 406 -2.07 -28.92 -5.89
N LYS A 407 -1.62 -29.73 -6.85
CA LYS A 407 -0.19 -29.91 -7.12
C LYS A 407 0.46 -28.61 -7.60
N GLU A 408 -0.19 -27.86 -8.48
CA GLU A 408 0.28 -26.55 -8.94
C GLU A 408 0.28 -25.52 -7.79
N ALA A 409 -0.78 -25.49 -6.97
CA ALA A 409 -0.84 -24.63 -5.78
C ALA A 409 0.29 -24.93 -4.78
N GLN A 410 0.62 -26.21 -4.56
CA GLN A 410 1.77 -26.61 -3.73
C GLN A 410 3.10 -26.19 -4.36
N ALA A 411 3.25 -26.29 -5.69
CA ALA A 411 4.44 -25.84 -6.39
C ALA A 411 4.63 -24.33 -6.23
N LYS A 412 3.56 -23.54 -6.35
CA LYS A 412 3.58 -22.10 -6.11
C LYS A 412 3.91 -21.76 -4.66
N LEU A 413 3.28 -22.42 -3.69
CA LEU A 413 3.56 -22.20 -2.27
C LEU A 413 5.03 -22.48 -1.92
N ALA A 414 5.63 -23.49 -2.55
CA ALA A 414 7.02 -23.90 -2.30
C ALA A 414 8.06 -22.89 -2.80
N THR A 415 7.70 -21.98 -3.71
CA THR A 415 8.61 -20.96 -4.26
C THR A 415 8.41 -19.56 -3.68
N PHE A 416 7.51 -19.40 -2.69
CA PHE A 416 7.33 -18.12 -2.01
C PHE A 416 8.65 -17.62 -1.41
N MET A 417 9.00 -16.37 -1.70
CA MET A 417 10.20 -15.72 -1.18
C MET A 417 9.84 -14.73 -0.07
N PRO A 418 10.09 -15.04 1.21
CA PRO A 418 9.86 -14.09 2.29
C PRO A 418 11.01 -13.09 2.44
N LYS A 419 10.69 -11.81 2.56
CA LYS A 419 11.61 -10.71 2.86
C LYS A 419 11.19 -10.02 4.15
N ILE A 420 12.09 -9.96 5.13
CA ILE A 420 11.76 -9.54 6.51
C ILE A 420 12.74 -8.46 6.99
N GLY A 421 12.19 -7.33 7.43
CA GLY A 421 12.90 -6.22 8.03
C GLY A 421 13.42 -5.20 7.01
N TYR A 422 14.45 -5.58 6.24
CA TYR A 422 15.21 -4.66 5.40
C TYR A 422 15.96 -5.37 4.25
N PRO A 423 16.31 -4.64 3.18
CA PRO A 423 17.04 -5.20 2.05
C PRO A 423 18.50 -5.56 2.40
N SER A 424 19.03 -6.57 1.71
CA SER A 424 20.45 -6.94 1.80
C SER A 424 21.36 -6.04 0.95
N LYS A 425 20.79 -5.35 -0.03
CA LYS A 425 21.46 -4.43 -0.95
C LYS A 425 20.73 -3.09 -0.91
N TRP A 426 21.46 -2.00 -0.71
CA TRP A 426 20.90 -0.65 -0.64
C TRP A 426 21.08 0.06 -1.97
N ARG A 427 20.08 0.87 -2.35
CA ARG A 427 20.16 1.75 -3.52
C ARG A 427 21.34 2.73 -3.43
N ASP A 428 21.99 2.96 -4.56
CA ASP A 428 23.01 4.00 -4.72
C ASP A 428 22.35 5.32 -5.14
N TYR A 429 22.54 6.37 -4.35
CA TYR A 429 22.02 7.71 -4.62
C TYR A 429 23.09 8.66 -5.16
N SER A 430 24.26 8.16 -5.56
CA SER A 430 25.39 8.98 -6.04
C SER A 430 24.98 10.00 -7.12
N ALA A 431 24.17 9.58 -8.09
CA ALA A 431 23.69 10.41 -9.20
C ALA A 431 22.57 11.41 -8.83
N LEU A 432 21.92 11.26 -7.67
CA LEU A 432 20.88 12.19 -7.23
C LEU A 432 21.52 13.51 -6.75
N ILE A 433 21.09 14.63 -7.32
CA ILE A 433 21.56 15.96 -6.97
C ILE A 433 20.50 16.68 -6.14
N ILE A 434 20.86 17.04 -4.90
CA ILE A 434 20.06 17.85 -4.00
C ILE A 434 20.72 19.21 -3.78
N LYS A 435 19.91 20.27 -3.86
CA LYS A 435 20.32 21.66 -3.66
C LYS A 435 19.50 22.27 -2.53
N LYS A 436 20.16 22.86 -1.55
CA LYS A 436 19.53 23.36 -0.31
C LYS A 436 18.49 24.48 -0.54
N ASP A 437 18.60 25.21 -1.64
CA ASP A 437 17.81 26.40 -1.98
C ASP A 437 16.78 26.16 -3.10
N ASP A 438 16.55 24.90 -3.51
CA ASP A 438 15.70 24.55 -4.65
C ASP A 438 14.79 23.36 -4.33
N LEU A 439 13.77 23.60 -3.50
CA LEU A 439 12.83 22.55 -3.05
C LEU A 439 12.08 21.88 -4.21
N VAL A 440 11.47 22.68 -5.09
CA VAL A 440 10.68 22.16 -6.22
C VAL A 440 11.59 21.39 -7.18
N GLY A 441 12.77 21.93 -7.50
CA GLY A 441 13.72 21.24 -8.36
C GLY A 441 14.32 19.99 -7.71
N ASN A 442 14.48 19.93 -6.38
CA ASN A 442 14.85 18.70 -5.67
C ASN A 442 13.80 17.61 -5.90
N SER A 443 12.52 17.94 -5.75
CA SER A 443 11.42 17.00 -5.96
C SER A 443 11.41 16.45 -7.39
N MET A 444 11.51 17.33 -8.39
CA MET A 444 11.58 16.93 -9.80
C MET A 444 12.79 16.05 -10.10
N ARG A 445 13.98 16.39 -9.57
CA ARG A 445 15.21 15.59 -9.74
C ARG A 445 15.12 14.24 -9.03
N ALA A 446 14.46 14.16 -7.87
CA ALA A 446 14.26 12.91 -7.15
C ALA A 446 13.33 11.96 -7.92
N VAL A 447 12.24 12.48 -8.50
CA VAL A 447 11.35 11.70 -9.38
C VAL A 447 12.07 11.26 -10.64
N GLU A 448 12.84 12.16 -11.28
CA GLU A 448 13.63 11.81 -12.47
C GLU A 448 14.67 10.74 -12.18
N PHE A 449 15.38 10.84 -11.05
CA PHE A 449 16.32 9.84 -10.59
C PHE A 449 15.63 8.48 -10.36
N ALA A 450 14.47 8.47 -9.71
CA ALA A 450 13.70 7.25 -9.46
C ALA A 450 13.25 6.59 -10.78
N ASN A 451 12.75 7.38 -11.73
CA ASN A 451 12.38 6.89 -13.06
C ASN A 451 13.58 6.35 -13.84
N GLN A 452 14.72 7.06 -13.81
CA GLN A 452 15.94 6.61 -14.47
C GLN A 452 16.45 5.29 -13.88
N PHE A 453 16.40 5.15 -12.55
CA PHE A 453 16.73 3.90 -11.87
C PHE A 453 15.87 2.72 -12.35
N GLN A 454 14.57 2.93 -12.59
CA GLN A 454 13.69 1.91 -13.16
C GLN A 454 14.03 1.60 -14.63
N ILE A 455 14.25 2.64 -15.44
CA ILE A 455 14.61 2.53 -16.87
C ILE A 455 15.95 1.80 -17.07
N ASP A 456 16.90 1.94 -16.15
CA ASP A 456 18.22 1.29 -16.24
C ASP A 456 18.18 -0.21 -15.95
N LYS A 457 17.04 -0.73 -15.46
CA LYS A 457 16.80 -2.17 -15.32
C LYS A 457 16.48 -2.84 -16.66
N LEU A 458 15.99 -2.09 -17.64
CA LEU A 458 15.61 -2.65 -18.94
C LEU A 458 16.83 -3.30 -19.62
N GLY A 459 16.67 -4.55 -20.04
CA GLY A 459 17.74 -5.38 -20.60
C GLY A 459 18.69 -6.01 -19.56
N GLN A 460 18.53 -5.72 -18.27
CA GLN A 460 19.26 -6.38 -17.19
C GLN A 460 18.50 -7.60 -16.65
N PRO A 461 19.18 -8.54 -15.98
CA PRO A 461 18.51 -9.61 -15.22
C PRO A 461 17.65 -9.04 -14.08
N ILE A 462 16.58 -9.76 -13.72
CA ILE A 462 15.72 -9.40 -12.59
C ILE A 462 16.52 -9.37 -11.28
N ASP A 463 16.46 -8.25 -10.56
CA ASP A 463 17.06 -8.09 -9.24
C ASP A 463 16.07 -8.57 -8.17
N ARG A 464 16.15 -9.86 -7.84
CA ARG A 464 15.32 -10.46 -6.79
C ARG A 464 15.64 -9.95 -5.38
N THR A 465 16.69 -9.14 -5.20
CA THR A 465 17.05 -8.55 -3.89
C THR A 465 16.38 -7.20 -3.62
N GLU A 466 15.78 -6.58 -4.64
CA GLU A 466 15.10 -5.28 -4.53
C GLU A 466 13.81 -5.34 -3.69
N TRP A 467 13.46 -4.24 -3.02
CA TRP A 467 12.24 -4.11 -2.23
C TRP A 467 11.33 -3.03 -2.80
N GLY A 468 10.02 -3.28 -2.77
CA GLY A 468 8.99 -2.28 -3.13
C GLY A 468 8.61 -1.31 -2.00
N MET A 469 9.09 -1.55 -0.78
CA MET A 469 8.82 -0.70 0.39
C MET A 469 10.09 -0.46 1.22
N THR A 470 10.17 0.71 1.85
CA THR A 470 11.28 1.07 2.74
C THR A 470 11.11 0.38 4.11
N PRO A 471 12.20 0.10 4.85
CA PRO A 471 12.12 -0.56 6.16
C PRO A 471 11.22 0.13 7.20
N GLN A 472 11.07 1.45 7.12
CA GLN A 472 10.29 2.31 8.02
C GLN A 472 8.81 2.41 7.62
N THR A 473 8.40 1.78 6.53
CA THR A 473 7.01 1.75 6.08
C THR A 473 6.15 0.88 7.02
N ILE A 474 4.98 1.38 7.44
CA ILE A 474 3.97 0.60 8.16
C ILE A 474 3.00 -0.03 7.15
N ASN A 475 3.45 -1.11 6.53
CA ASN A 475 2.64 -1.90 5.61
C ASN A 475 3.28 -3.29 5.39
N ALA A 476 2.68 -4.12 4.55
CA ALA A 476 3.26 -5.33 3.97
C ALA A 476 2.81 -5.43 2.50
N TYR A 477 3.42 -6.34 1.71
CA TYR A 477 2.96 -6.60 0.35
C TYR A 477 3.28 -8.01 -0.14
N TYR A 478 2.49 -8.45 -1.11
CA TYR A 478 2.77 -9.54 -2.05
C TYR A 478 3.06 -8.99 -3.45
N ASN A 479 4.03 -9.57 -4.15
CA ASN A 479 4.27 -9.31 -5.57
C ASN A 479 4.09 -10.62 -6.37
N PRO A 480 3.11 -10.68 -7.30
CA PRO A 480 2.82 -11.89 -8.07
C PRO A 480 3.96 -12.31 -9.01
N GLU A 481 4.64 -11.36 -9.63
CA GLU A 481 5.69 -11.61 -10.63
C GLU A 481 6.99 -12.14 -10.00
N LEU A 482 7.27 -11.77 -8.75
CA LEU A 482 8.39 -12.33 -7.97
C LEU A 482 7.99 -13.53 -7.11
N ASN A 483 6.69 -13.75 -6.92
CA ASN A 483 6.12 -14.64 -5.93
C ASN A 483 6.74 -14.43 -4.54
N GLU A 484 6.76 -13.17 -4.08
CA GLU A 484 7.39 -12.77 -2.81
C GLU A 484 6.42 -12.11 -1.85
N ILE A 485 6.70 -12.22 -0.55
CA ILE A 485 5.98 -11.53 0.53
C ILE A 485 6.98 -10.73 1.35
N VAL A 486 6.63 -9.48 1.68
CA VAL A 486 7.58 -8.53 2.25
C VAL A 486 7.00 -7.83 3.48
N PHE A 487 7.78 -7.83 4.55
CA PHE A 487 7.42 -7.23 5.84
C PHE A 487 8.52 -6.26 6.29
N PRO A 488 8.38 -4.94 6.02
CA PRO A 488 9.25 -3.90 6.55
C PRO A 488 9.49 -3.98 8.07
N ALA A 489 10.64 -3.49 8.53
CA ALA A 489 11.01 -3.50 9.94
C ALA A 489 9.98 -2.81 10.85
N ALA A 490 9.38 -1.73 10.39
CA ALA A 490 8.53 -0.88 11.22
C ALA A 490 7.13 -1.45 11.49
N ILE A 491 6.58 -2.33 10.63
CA ILE A 491 5.33 -3.04 10.95
C ILE A 491 5.54 -4.11 12.04
N LEU A 492 6.78 -4.51 12.32
CA LEU A 492 7.13 -5.50 13.35
C LEU A 492 7.18 -4.88 14.75
N GLN A 493 6.11 -4.17 15.10
CA GLN A 493 5.92 -3.46 16.37
C GLN A 493 4.46 -3.58 16.84
N PRO A 494 4.16 -3.38 18.14
CA PRO A 494 2.77 -3.42 18.62
C PRO A 494 1.93 -2.33 17.93
N PRO A 495 0.67 -2.60 17.57
CA PRO A 495 -0.12 -3.78 17.95
C PRO A 495 0.05 -5.02 17.05
N PHE A 496 0.81 -4.94 15.96
CA PHE A 496 0.98 -6.04 15.00
C PHE A 496 1.85 -7.15 15.57
N PHE A 497 3.02 -6.79 16.10
CA PHE A 497 3.97 -7.73 16.67
C PHE A 497 4.49 -7.24 18.02
N ASN A 498 4.27 -8.03 19.07
CA ASN A 498 4.76 -7.75 20.40
C ASN A 498 5.66 -8.90 20.88
N ALA A 499 6.98 -8.65 20.86
CA ALA A 499 7.97 -9.62 21.31
C ALA A 499 7.84 -9.99 22.80
N LYS A 500 7.17 -9.17 23.61
CA LYS A 500 6.98 -9.41 25.05
C LYS A 500 5.64 -10.07 25.40
N ALA A 501 4.77 -10.29 24.41
CA ALA A 501 3.46 -10.91 24.60
C ALA A 501 3.46 -12.42 24.31
N ASP A 502 2.45 -13.11 24.84
CA ASP A 502 2.10 -14.48 24.45
C ASP A 502 1.79 -14.57 22.95
N ASP A 503 2.22 -15.65 22.29
CA ASP A 503 2.18 -15.73 20.83
C ASP A 503 0.76 -15.70 20.24
N ALA A 504 -0.29 -16.04 20.99
CA ALA A 504 -1.66 -16.04 20.46
C ALA A 504 -2.04 -14.69 19.81
N VAL A 505 -1.68 -13.57 20.45
CA VAL A 505 -1.94 -12.23 19.90
C VAL A 505 -1.11 -11.96 18.65
N ASN A 506 0.15 -12.43 18.61
CA ASN A 506 1.03 -12.23 17.46
C ASN A 506 0.52 -13.01 16.25
N TYR A 507 0.03 -14.25 16.43
CA TYR A 507 -0.59 -14.99 15.32
C TYR A 507 -1.90 -14.32 14.85
N GLY A 508 -2.70 -13.77 15.76
CA GLY A 508 -3.92 -13.04 15.40
C GLY A 508 -3.68 -11.69 14.72
N ALA A 509 -2.54 -11.06 15.03
CA ALA A 509 -2.15 -9.76 14.50
C ALA A 509 -1.19 -9.93 13.31
N ILE A 510 0.13 -9.87 13.51
CA ILE A 510 1.10 -10.02 12.40
C ILE A 510 0.98 -11.37 11.67
N GLY A 511 0.57 -12.45 12.34
CA GLY A 511 0.33 -13.74 11.69
C GLY A 511 -0.82 -13.71 10.69
N ALA A 512 -1.88 -12.94 10.98
CA ALA A 512 -2.97 -12.71 10.04
C ALA A 512 -2.51 -11.85 8.86
N VAL A 513 -1.65 -10.86 9.08
CA VAL A 513 -1.01 -10.07 8.00
C VAL A 513 -0.13 -10.98 7.12
N ILE A 514 0.69 -11.86 7.70
CA ILE A 514 1.48 -12.83 6.93
C ILE A 514 0.57 -13.75 6.11
N GLY A 515 -0.48 -14.28 6.75
CA GLY A 515 -1.47 -15.09 6.07
C GLY A 515 -2.14 -14.34 4.91
N HIS A 516 -2.43 -13.06 5.08
CA HIS A 516 -2.99 -12.17 4.07
C HIS A 516 -2.06 -12.04 2.87
N GLU A 517 -0.77 -11.72 3.09
CA GLU A 517 0.20 -11.62 1.98
C GLU A 517 0.41 -12.96 1.25
N ILE A 518 0.39 -14.10 1.95
CA ILE A 518 0.45 -15.41 1.29
C ILE A 518 -0.83 -15.66 0.47
N SER A 519 -1.99 -15.26 1.00
CA SER A 519 -3.29 -15.43 0.35
C SER A 519 -3.39 -14.65 -0.96
N HIS A 520 -2.71 -13.50 -1.09
CA HIS A 520 -2.67 -12.75 -2.34
C HIS A 520 -2.10 -13.57 -3.50
N GLY A 521 -1.19 -14.53 -3.25
CA GLY A 521 -0.75 -15.46 -4.30
C GLY A 521 -1.83 -16.42 -4.79
N PHE A 522 -2.99 -16.44 -4.15
CA PHE A 522 -4.11 -17.33 -4.43
C PHE A 522 -5.47 -16.59 -4.45
N ASP A 523 -5.49 -15.26 -4.50
CA ASP A 523 -6.73 -14.48 -4.65
C ASP A 523 -7.21 -14.46 -6.11
N ASP A 524 -8.23 -13.64 -6.44
CA ASP A 524 -8.78 -13.54 -7.80
C ASP A 524 -7.76 -13.11 -8.87
N GLN A 525 -6.68 -12.42 -8.48
CA GLN A 525 -5.63 -11.98 -9.39
C GLN A 525 -4.40 -12.89 -9.30
N GLY A 526 -3.86 -13.08 -8.10
CA GLY A 526 -2.63 -13.83 -7.89
C GLY A 526 -2.78 -15.30 -8.24
N SER A 527 -3.97 -15.90 -8.12
CA SER A 527 -4.21 -17.28 -8.60
C SER A 527 -3.98 -17.47 -10.11
N GLN A 528 -3.89 -16.38 -10.88
CA GLN A 528 -3.62 -16.42 -12.32
C GLN A 528 -2.12 -16.43 -12.65
N TYR A 529 -1.25 -16.29 -11.64
CA TYR A 529 0.20 -16.34 -11.78
C TYR A 529 0.74 -17.67 -11.25
N ASP A 530 1.67 -18.28 -11.98
CA ASP A 530 2.29 -19.55 -11.61
C ASP A 530 3.42 -19.39 -10.57
N GLN A 531 4.10 -20.49 -10.25
CA GLN A 531 5.18 -20.54 -9.26
C GLN A 531 6.41 -19.70 -9.63
N ASN A 532 6.56 -19.32 -10.90
CA ASN A 532 7.66 -18.48 -11.38
C ASN A 532 7.22 -17.03 -11.55
N GLY A 533 5.95 -16.71 -11.25
CA GLY A 533 5.37 -15.38 -11.43
C GLY A 533 4.94 -15.08 -12.86
N ASN A 534 4.68 -16.10 -13.69
CA ASN A 534 4.09 -15.89 -15.02
C ASN A 534 2.56 -16.01 -14.96
N LEU A 535 1.86 -15.04 -15.54
CA LEU A 535 0.44 -15.03 -15.85
C LEU A 535 0.13 -16.20 -16.80
N ARG A 536 -0.33 -17.29 -16.21
CA ARG A 536 -0.57 -18.58 -16.86
C ARG A 536 -1.73 -19.27 -16.17
N ASP A 537 -2.69 -19.76 -16.94
CA ASP A 537 -3.74 -20.60 -16.40
C ASP A 537 -3.17 -21.98 -16.02
N TRP A 538 -3.24 -22.30 -14.73
CA TRP A 538 -2.79 -23.57 -14.14
C TRP A 538 -3.92 -24.34 -13.44
N TRP A 539 -5.16 -23.88 -13.63
CA TRP A 539 -6.35 -24.46 -13.01
C TRP A 539 -7.11 -25.33 -14.01
N THR A 540 -7.88 -26.28 -13.49
CA THR A 540 -8.90 -26.95 -14.31
C THR A 540 -10.14 -26.06 -14.45
N ALA A 541 -10.90 -26.21 -15.53
CA ALA A 541 -12.16 -25.46 -15.72
C ALA A 541 -13.17 -25.69 -14.57
N GLN A 542 -13.21 -26.90 -14.01
CA GLN A 542 -14.09 -27.22 -12.88
C GLN A 542 -13.67 -26.48 -11.60
N ASP A 543 -12.37 -26.36 -11.34
CA ASP A 543 -11.88 -25.65 -10.17
C ASP A 543 -12.04 -24.14 -10.30
N HIS A 544 -11.93 -23.60 -11.53
CA HIS A 544 -12.32 -22.22 -11.84
C HIS A 544 -13.78 -21.95 -11.48
N GLU A 545 -14.71 -22.82 -11.90
CA GLU A 545 -16.15 -22.65 -11.61
C GLU A 545 -16.42 -22.63 -10.09
N LYS A 546 -15.79 -23.55 -9.34
CA LYS A 546 -15.94 -23.63 -7.88
C LYS A 546 -15.32 -22.44 -7.17
N PHE A 547 -14.15 -21.97 -7.62
CA PHE A 547 -13.52 -20.78 -7.08
C PHE A 547 -14.39 -19.54 -7.33
N ALA A 548 -14.88 -19.37 -8.56
CA ALA A 548 -15.80 -18.29 -8.93
C ALA A 548 -17.09 -18.31 -8.08
N ALA A 549 -17.66 -19.48 -7.80
CA ALA A 549 -18.85 -19.59 -6.94
C ALA A 549 -18.56 -19.13 -5.50
N LYS A 550 -17.39 -19.47 -4.95
CA LYS A 550 -16.97 -19.05 -3.60
C LYS A 550 -16.69 -17.55 -3.54
N THR A 551 -15.99 -17.01 -4.53
CA THR A 551 -15.66 -15.58 -4.58
C THR A 551 -16.89 -14.72 -4.84
N ALA A 552 -17.84 -15.17 -5.68
CA ALA A 552 -19.14 -14.50 -5.86
C ALA A 552 -19.95 -14.42 -4.56
N ALA A 553 -19.90 -15.44 -3.70
CA ALA A 553 -20.52 -15.38 -2.38
C ALA A 553 -19.86 -14.31 -1.48
N LEU A 554 -18.54 -14.16 -1.55
CA LEU A 554 -17.81 -13.12 -0.83
C LEU A 554 -18.14 -11.72 -1.34
N VAL A 555 -18.18 -11.54 -2.67
CA VAL A 555 -18.63 -10.29 -3.31
C VAL A 555 -20.01 -9.90 -2.79
N LYS A 556 -20.97 -10.85 -2.80
CA LYS A 556 -22.32 -10.63 -2.28
C LYS A 556 -22.34 -10.23 -0.80
N GLN A 557 -21.51 -10.87 0.03
CA GLN A 557 -21.39 -10.53 1.44
C GLN A 557 -20.95 -9.07 1.62
N TYR A 558 -19.88 -8.66 0.93
CA TYR A 558 -19.32 -7.31 1.10
C TYR A 558 -20.17 -6.22 0.43
N ASN A 559 -20.86 -6.52 -0.68
CA ASN A 559 -21.83 -5.60 -1.31
C ASN A 559 -23.01 -5.22 -0.39
N ALA A 560 -23.26 -5.98 0.68
CA ALA A 560 -24.28 -5.66 1.67
C ALA A 560 -23.80 -4.67 2.77
N PHE A 561 -22.50 -4.40 2.84
CA PHE A 561 -21.93 -3.52 3.87
C PHE A 561 -21.99 -2.05 3.46
N SER A 562 -22.49 -1.21 4.36
CA SER A 562 -22.69 0.22 4.11
C SER A 562 -21.93 1.05 5.16
N PRO A 563 -20.70 1.52 4.86
CA PRO A 563 -19.92 2.36 5.78
C PRO A 563 -20.52 3.77 5.95
N LEU A 564 -21.27 4.24 4.96
CA LEU A 564 -21.97 5.53 4.97
C LEU A 564 -23.39 5.31 4.45
N PRO A 565 -24.40 6.01 4.99
CA PRO A 565 -25.78 5.87 4.52
C PRO A 565 -25.89 6.05 3.01
N GLY A 566 -26.44 5.04 2.33
CA GLY A 566 -26.64 5.03 0.87
C GLY A 566 -25.40 4.65 0.05
N TYR A 567 -24.26 4.42 0.69
CA TYR A 567 -23.03 3.98 0.03
C TYR A 567 -22.66 2.59 0.52
N PHE A 568 -22.40 1.69 -0.43
CA PHE A 568 -22.05 0.30 -0.15
C PHE A 568 -20.60 0.04 -0.55
N VAL A 569 -19.95 -0.90 0.13
CA VAL A 569 -18.67 -1.45 -0.31
C VAL A 569 -18.87 -2.08 -1.68
N ASN A 570 -17.93 -1.85 -2.61
CA ASN A 570 -17.88 -2.55 -3.88
C ASN A 570 -17.13 -3.88 -3.69
N GLY A 571 -17.87 -4.97 -3.60
CA GLY A 571 -17.36 -6.31 -3.34
C GLY A 571 -16.44 -6.83 -4.45
N GLU A 572 -16.66 -6.41 -5.69
CA GLU A 572 -15.83 -6.73 -6.84
C GLU A 572 -14.49 -5.97 -6.79
N LEU A 573 -14.51 -4.69 -6.44
CA LEU A 573 -13.30 -3.88 -6.25
C LEU A 573 -12.46 -4.42 -5.08
N THR A 574 -13.13 -4.86 -4.02
CA THR A 574 -12.47 -5.28 -2.77
C THR A 574 -12.18 -6.78 -2.69
N LEU A 575 -12.44 -7.53 -3.77
CA LEU A 575 -12.46 -8.98 -3.73
C LEU A 575 -11.12 -9.60 -3.29
N GLY A 576 -10.00 -9.19 -3.88
CA GLY A 576 -8.69 -9.75 -3.56
C GLY A 576 -8.33 -9.57 -2.08
N GLU A 577 -8.53 -8.36 -1.57
CA GLU A 577 -8.31 -8.02 -0.17
C GLU A 577 -9.22 -8.81 0.78
N ASN A 578 -10.49 -8.97 0.42
CA ASN A 578 -11.45 -9.72 1.22
C ASN A 578 -11.11 -11.23 1.22
N ILE A 579 -10.66 -11.79 0.09
CA ILE A 579 -10.15 -13.17 0.02
C ILE A 579 -8.92 -13.31 0.91
N ALA A 580 -8.01 -12.35 0.83
CA ALA A 580 -6.75 -12.37 1.56
C ALA A 580 -6.96 -12.25 3.07
N ASP A 581 -7.87 -11.40 3.55
CA ASP A 581 -8.25 -11.35 4.97
C ASP A 581 -8.88 -12.66 5.44
N ASN A 582 -9.88 -13.14 4.70
CA ASN A 582 -10.66 -14.31 5.07
C ASN A 582 -9.80 -15.57 5.16
N SER A 583 -8.94 -15.76 4.18
CA SER A 583 -8.04 -16.90 4.08
C SER A 583 -6.84 -16.73 5.00
N GLY A 584 -6.25 -15.54 5.04
CA GLY A 584 -5.11 -15.23 5.89
C GLY A 584 -5.39 -15.44 7.36
N LEU A 585 -6.56 -15.00 7.86
CA LEU A 585 -6.95 -15.24 9.26
C LEU A 585 -7.17 -16.73 9.55
N ALA A 586 -7.79 -17.47 8.62
CA ALA A 586 -8.01 -18.91 8.77
C ALA A 586 -6.70 -19.70 8.84
N ILE A 587 -5.74 -19.37 7.98
CA ILE A 587 -4.41 -19.99 7.97
C ILE A 587 -3.61 -19.56 9.21
N ALA A 588 -3.67 -18.30 9.61
CA ALA A 588 -3.00 -17.83 10.82
C ALA A 588 -3.49 -18.58 12.07
N PHE A 589 -4.78 -18.89 12.15
CA PHE A 589 -5.33 -19.70 13.24
C PHE A 589 -4.80 -21.14 13.20
N LYS A 590 -4.73 -21.76 12.03
CA LYS A 590 -4.12 -23.10 11.85
C LYS A 590 -2.62 -23.08 12.24
N ALA A 591 -1.89 -22.04 11.87
CA ALA A 591 -0.49 -21.87 12.22
C ALA A 591 -0.27 -21.66 13.73
N TYR A 592 -1.16 -20.91 14.39
CA TYR A 592 -1.20 -20.80 15.84
C TYR A 592 -1.37 -22.18 16.50
N LYS A 593 -2.28 -23.01 15.98
CA LYS A 593 -2.46 -24.38 16.48
C LYS A 593 -1.21 -25.24 16.28
N ILE A 594 -0.51 -25.11 15.15
CA ILE A 594 0.78 -25.78 14.90
C ILE A 594 1.80 -25.35 15.97
N SER A 595 1.90 -24.07 16.29
CA SER A 595 2.89 -23.56 17.24
C SER A 595 2.71 -24.09 18.66
N LEU A 596 1.50 -24.52 19.02
CA LEU A 596 1.20 -25.13 20.32
C LEU A 596 1.75 -26.56 20.45
N ASN A 597 2.09 -27.24 19.34
CA ASN A 597 2.59 -28.61 19.34
C ASN A 597 1.73 -29.56 20.19
N GLY A 598 0.40 -29.46 20.06
CA GLY A 598 -0.58 -30.27 20.80
C GLY A 598 -0.81 -29.85 22.26
N LYS A 599 -0.10 -28.85 22.78
CA LYS A 599 -0.31 -28.33 24.14
C LYS A 599 -1.56 -27.44 24.19
N LYS A 600 -2.22 -27.39 25.35
CA LYS A 600 -3.27 -26.41 25.60
C LYS A 600 -2.65 -25.03 25.80
N ALA A 601 -3.23 -24.01 25.17
CA ALA A 601 -2.83 -22.63 25.39
C ALA A 601 -3.20 -22.19 26.82
N PRO A 602 -2.34 -21.41 27.50
CA PRO A 602 -2.66 -20.86 28.82
C PRO A 602 -3.79 -19.84 28.72
N ILE A 603 -4.60 -19.74 29.78
CA ILE A 603 -5.52 -18.62 29.98
C ILE A 603 -4.71 -17.46 30.55
N ILE A 604 -4.68 -16.34 29.83
CA ILE A 604 -3.90 -15.14 30.21
C ILE A 604 -4.84 -13.94 30.17
N GLY A 605 -4.87 -13.18 31.26
CA GLY A 605 -5.74 -12.02 31.35
C GLY A 605 -7.24 -12.34 31.31
N GLY A 606 -7.65 -13.57 31.66
CA GLY A 606 -9.04 -14.00 31.62
C GLY A 606 -9.54 -14.48 30.25
N PHE A 607 -8.67 -14.51 29.23
CA PHE A 607 -9.01 -14.96 27.89
C PHE A 607 -8.30 -16.26 27.55
N THR A 608 -8.98 -17.14 26.80
CA THR A 608 -8.37 -18.31 26.17
C THR A 608 -7.38 -17.88 25.07
N GLY A 609 -6.53 -18.80 24.61
CA GLY A 609 -5.61 -18.52 23.51
C GLY A 609 -6.35 -18.13 22.23
N GLU A 610 -7.43 -18.83 21.92
CA GLU A 610 -8.28 -18.58 20.75
C GLU A 610 -8.96 -17.20 20.82
N GLN A 611 -9.44 -16.80 22.00
CA GLN A 611 -9.99 -15.45 22.20
C GLN A 611 -8.91 -14.38 22.01
N ARG A 612 -7.71 -14.57 22.58
CA ARG A 612 -6.59 -13.63 22.38
C ARG A 612 -6.16 -13.53 20.91
N PHE A 613 -6.19 -14.64 20.16
CA PHE A 613 -5.93 -14.65 18.73
C PHE A 613 -6.91 -13.73 18.00
N TYR A 614 -8.21 -13.96 18.13
CA TYR A 614 -9.20 -13.13 17.42
C TYR A 614 -9.16 -11.68 17.90
N MET A 615 -9.03 -11.43 19.21
CA MET A 615 -8.92 -10.06 19.74
C MET A 615 -7.68 -9.33 19.23
N GLY A 616 -6.56 -10.02 19.02
CA GLY A 616 -5.38 -9.46 18.35
C GLY A 616 -5.67 -9.02 16.91
N PHE A 617 -6.43 -9.82 16.15
CA PHE A 617 -6.92 -9.42 14.83
C PHE A 617 -7.83 -8.17 14.90
N GLY A 618 -8.77 -8.16 15.85
CA GLY A 618 -9.67 -7.02 16.07
C GLY A 618 -8.94 -5.72 16.38
N GLN A 619 -7.85 -5.78 17.18
CA GLN A 619 -7.08 -4.60 17.56
C GLN A 619 -6.26 -4.01 16.39
N VAL A 620 -5.81 -4.85 15.45
CA VAL A 620 -5.07 -4.40 14.26
C VAL A 620 -5.94 -3.49 13.41
N TRP A 621 -7.23 -3.81 13.28
CA TRP A 621 -8.18 -3.02 12.50
C TRP A 621 -8.77 -1.83 13.23
N GLN A 622 -8.38 -1.56 14.48
CA GLN A 622 -8.84 -0.39 15.23
C GLN A 622 -8.59 0.90 14.44
N SER A 623 -9.66 1.50 13.91
CA SER A 623 -9.61 2.66 13.04
C SER A 623 -10.91 3.45 13.04
N LYS A 624 -10.79 4.77 12.86
CA LYS A 624 -11.86 5.75 12.71
C LYS A 624 -11.52 6.67 11.54
N SER A 625 -12.46 6.86 10.63
CA SER A 625 -12.29 7.69 9.43
C SER A 625 -13.33 8.80 9.39
N ARG A 626 -12.98 9.93 8.78
CA ARG A 626 -13.95 10.98 8.46
C ARG A 626 -14.78 10.55 7.25
N ASP A 627 -16.06 10.89 7.23
CA ASP A 627 -17.00 10.47 6.17
C ASP A 627 -16.52 10.83 4.76
N ALA A 628 -15.96 12.02 4.55
CA ALA A 628 -15.41 12.41 3.25
C ALA A 628 -14.27 11.49 2.80
N THR A 629 -13.38 11.10 3.72
CA THR A 629 -12.32 10.12 3.45
C THR A 629 -12.88 8.73 3.17
N THR A 630 -13.91 8.31 3.91
CA THR A 630 -14.58 7.03 3.68
C THR A 630 -15.24 7.00 2.30
N LEU A 631 -15.83 8.11 1.83
CA LEU A 631 -16.40 8.23 0.49
C LEU A 631 -15.32 8.12 -0.61
N VAL A 632 -14.15 8.73 -0.41
CA VAL A 632 -13.01 8.53 -1.32
C VAL A 632 -12.60 7.06 -1.32
N GLN A 633 -12.42 6.46 -0.14
CA GLN A 633 -11.98 5.08 0.00
C GLN A 633 -12.87 4.10 -0.77
N ILE A 634 -14.19 4.14 -0.59
CA ILE A 634 -15.12 3.21 -1.26
C ILE A 634 -15.14 3.34 -2.79
N LYS A 635 -14.61 4.43 -3.35
CA LYS A 635 -14.52 4.65 -4.80
C LYS A 635 -13.17 4.25 -5.38
N THR A 636 -12.11 4.25 -4.57
CA THR A 636 -10.74 4.15 -5.09
C THR A 636 -9.92 3.00 -4.54
N ASP A 637 -10.21 2.56 -3.31
CA ASP A 637 -9.37 1.65 -2.54
C ASP A 637 -9.85 0.21 -2.70
N PRO A 638 -8.98 -0.76 -3.08
CA PRO A 638 -9.35 -2.17 -3.07
C PRO A 638 -9.54 -2.73 -1.65
N HIS A 639 -9.17 -2.01 -0.59
CA HIS A 639 -9.42 -2.48 0.77
C HIS A 639 -10.80 -2.04 1.28
N SER A 640 -11.55 -3.00 1.81
CA SER A 640 -12.75 -2.73 2.61
C SER A 640 -12.43 -1.82 3.81
N PRO A 641 -13.37 -0.96 4.27
CA PRO A 641 -13.24 -0.23 5.52
C PRO A 641 -12.95 -1.16 6.71
N ALA A 642 -12.17 -0.67 7.67
CA ALA A 642 -11.57 -1.51 8.71
C ALA A 642 -12.58 -2.29 9.57
N GLU A 643 -13.76 -1.71 9.85
CA GLU A 643 -14.80 -2.42 10.61
C GLU A 643 -15.34 -3.65 9.86
N PHE A 644 -15.39 -3.60 8.53
CA PHE A 644 -15.82 -4.73 7.69
C PHE A 644 -14.69 -5.75 7.48
N ARG A 645 -13.42 -5.31 7.42
CA ARG A 645 -12.28 -6.24 7.48
C ARG A 645 -12.26 -7.00 8.81
N GLY A 646 -12.58 -6.32 9.92
CA GLY A 646 -12.75 -6.96 11.23
C GLY A 646 -13.92 -7.94 11.28
N ASN A 647 -15.15 -7.42 11.11
CA ASN A 647 -16.38 -8.20 11.30
C ASN A 647 -16.65 -9.19 10.15
N GLY A 648 -16.53 -8.76 8.90
CA GLY A 648 -16.83 -9.59 7.72
C GLY A 648 -15.94 -10.83 7.65
N THR A 649 -14.68 -10.69 8.03
CA THR A 649 -13.72 -11.80 8.10
C THR A 649 -14.08 -12.82 9.17
N VAL A 650 -14.32 -12.40 10.42
CA VAL A 650 -14.58 -13.35 11.53
C VAL A 650 -15.91 -14.09 11.39
N GLN A 651 -16.90 -13.51 10.69
CA GLN A 651 -18.18 -14.17 10.38
C GLN A 651 -17.99 -15.49 9.61
N ASN A 652 -16.92 -15.59 8.82
CA ASN A 652 -16.60 -16.75 8.00
C ASN A 652 -15.71 -17.78 8.71
N GLN A 653 -15.29 -17.54 9.96
CA GLN A 653 -14.34 -18.39 10.68
C GLN A 653 -15.05 -19.36 11.64
N PRO A 654 -15.11 -20.69 11.39
CA PRO A 654 -15.81 -21.62 12.29
C PRO A 654 -15.30 -21.63 13.73
N ASP A 655 -14.01 -21.38 13.94
CA ASP A 655 -13.41 -21.38 15.28
C ASP A 655 -13.69 -20.10 16.07
N PHE A 656 -14.09 -19.00 15.41
CA PHE A 656 -14.60 -17.80 16.08
C PHE A 656 -15.89 -18.10 16.85
N TYR A 657 -16.80 -18.87 16.24
CA TYR A 657 -18.06 -19.29 16.86
C TYR A 657 -17.82 -20.12 18.13
N LYS A 658 -16.79 -20.98 18.12
CA LYS A 658 -16.41 -21.77 19.31
C LYS A 658 -15.76 -20.90 20.37
N ALA A 659 -14.85 -20.01 19.99
CA ALA A 659 -14.10 -19.15 20.91
C ALA A 659 -15.00 -18.19 21.70
N PHE A 660 -16.09 -17.72 21.09
CA PHE A 660 -17.02 -16.76 21.69
C PHE A 660 -18.45 -17.29 21.87
N ASN A 661 -18.69 -18.58 21.62
CA ASN A 661 -20.01 -19.20 21.78
C ASN A 661 -21.13 -18.48 21.02
N VAL A 662 -20.86 -18.14 19.75
CA VAL A 662 -21.83 -17.49 18.84
C VAL A 662 -22.85 -18.53 18.37
N LYS A 663 -24.15 -18.20 18.46
CA LYS A 663 -25.28 -19.09 18.17
C LYS A 663 -26.30 -18.45 17.24
N ALA A 664 -27.20 -19.27 16.70
CA ALA A 664 -28.35 -18.77 15.94
C ALA A 664 -29.14 -17.75 16.77
N GLY A 665 -29.44 -16.59 16.17
CA GLY A 665 -30.07 -15.45 16.83
C GLY A 665 -29.11 -14.32 17.24
N ASP A 666 -27.79 -14.60 17.34
CA ASP A 666 -26.79 -13.55 17.51
C ASP A 666 -26.57 -12.78 16.20
N LYS A 667 -26.25 -11.48 16.25
CA LYS A 667 -26.15 -10.67 15.02
C LYS A 667 -24.97 -11.04 14.12
N MET A 668 -23.89 -11.57 14.68
CA MET A 668 -22.73 -12.07 13.91
C MET A 668 -22.92 -13.50 13.40
N TYR A 669 -24.07 -14.13 13.65
CA TYR A 669 -24.29 -15.51 13.24
C TYR A 669 -24.55 -15.64 11.74
N VAL A 670 -23.67 -16.37 11.06
CA VAL A 670 -23.90 -16.92 9.72
C VAL A 670 -24.01 -18.44 9.83
N ALA A 671 -25.04 -19.02 9.20
CA ALA A 671 -25.24 -20.47 9.16
C ALA A 671 -24.00 -21.15 8.55
N PRO A 672 -23.56 -22.32 9.05
CA PRO A 672 -22.32 -22.97 8.60
C PRO A 672 -22.18 -23.10 7.07
N GLU A 673 -23.26 -23.45 6.38
CA GLU A 673 -23.35 -23.62 4.93
C GLU A 673 -23.25 -22.31 4.13
N ASN A 674 -23.48 -21.16 4.78
CA ASN A 674 -23.43 -19.83 4.16
C ASN A 674 -22.11 -19.09 4.47
N ARG A 675 -21.22 -19.68 5.25
CA ARG A 675 -19.89 -19.10 5.54
C ARG A 675 -18.99 -19.30 4.34
N VAL A 676 -18.32 -18.24 3.91
CA VAL A 676 -17.41 -18.31 2.76
C VAL A 676 -16.05 -18.82 3.22
N ILE A 677 -15.72 -20.06 2.85
CA ILE A 677 -14.41 -20.68 3.14
C ILE A 677 -13.73 -21.06 1.82
N ILE A 678 -12.50 -20.56 1.63
CA ILE A 678 -11.72 -20.70 0.40
C ILE A 678 -10.48 -21.58 0.64
N TRP A 679 -9.46 -21.07 1.34
CA TRP A 679 -8.12 -21.68 1.43
C TRP A 679 -7.80 -22.43 2.74
#